data_AF-A0A349YGM7-F1
#
_entry.id   AF-A0A349YGM7-F1
#
_cell.length_a   1.000
_cell.length_b   1.000
_cell.length_c   1.000
_cell.angle_alpha   90.00
_cell.angle_beta   90.00
_cell.angle_gamma   90.00
#
_symmetry.space_group_name_H-M   'P 1'
#
loop_
_entity.id
_entity.type
_entity.pdbx_description
1 polymer ?
#
loop_
_entity_poly.entity_id
_entity_poly.type
_entity_poly.pdbx_seq_one_letter_code
_entity_poly.pdbx_strand_id
1 'polypeptide(L)'
;MHLNYKHYQPTIILFMQKKWTKETVFEESKKYSSRAEFKRNKSGAFRIAYINGWLDEMVWLVHPIAKPIRWTKDAIFKESRKYPIVTEFMNKAVTAYTIAKKNNWLIEMIWLAPSKRKPSGYWKVKENVIKESKKYNSVTEFQRTNSRAFDSAKINGWLDEMDWLLKTNRKPAGYWKNKSNVFEEAHKYSSRTDFCEKCYLAYISAKNNGWLDEMIWLKKSRYREKGYWNNKENVFREARNYKYKSDFHKGAPSAYRYALKNDWFKEMPWFLSKGYEHAQKGHVHMIYVYTDEEGKFAYVGATNDIERRDYEHRTRSDDPIFKHFTKEGRRIPKYKVLIKGLTVIERQREERIQSLYYRDILHYTLLNNINLTGENIGSIGSLAYKWSREKVLREAEKYETPTEFLTKSAGAYDAALKYKMMNKETFPWFYSKRMPPRWWNVKEHVFEESKKYKTWNEFFLKSSAAHFSARKNKLENEMTWLSRDQAPQGYWQNEENVLEESKKYTTRTDFCKGCHAAYDYASKHNLWEKMPWIKTKTKVNGYWTKERVFEEGAKYTTKKDFQKGAPTAYSKATKNKWIEEMTWLVSKVKPMGYWQNKQNVIEEAHKYSSRVEFRWGTPSAYRAAIDNGWIDEMTWLKRPQNYNLKWTRENVFLESHKYMTRGAFKEGCSTAYHVARKNGWLDEMTWLNKKNKK
;
A
#
# COMPACT_ATOMS: atom_id res chain seq x y z
N MET A 1 68.86 -13.11 41.33
CA MET A 1 67.98 -14.03 42.09
C MET A 1 66.65 -14.14 41.32
N HIS A 2 66.54 -14.99 40.30
CA HIS A 2 65.96 -16.36 40.36
C HIS A 2 64.55 -16.45 40.98
N LEU A 3 63.55 -16.56 40.08
CA LEU A 3 62.37 -17.44 40.06
C LEU A 3 61.68 -17.81 41.39
N ASN A 4 60.36 -17.63 41.49
CA ASN A 4 59.42 -18.74 41.26
C ASN A 4 57.93 -18.42 41.48
N TYR A 5 57.12 -19.07 40.64
CA TYR A 5 55.67 -19.16 40.64
C TYR A 5 55.05 -19.62 41.98
N LYS A 6 53.82 -19.16 42.26
CA LYS A 6 52.76 -20.00 42.84
C LYS A 6 51.37 -19.54 42.38
N HIS A 7 50.76 -20.33 41.50
CA HIS A 7 49.30 -20.47 41.35
C HIS A 7 48.73 -21.19 42.58
N TYR A 8 47.58 -20.77 43.12
CA TYR A 8 46.56 -21.59 43.82
C TYR A 8 45.30 -20.70 44.01
N GLN A 9 44.32 -20.79 43.12
CA GLN A 9 43.05 -21.55 43.17
C GLN A 9 41.85 -20.78 43.81
N PRO A 10 40.62 -20.96 43.27
CA PRO A 10 39.47 -20.11 43.57
C PRO A 10 38.62 -20.66 44.72
N THR A 11 38.36 -19.82 45.73
CA THR A 11 37.44 -20.15 46.82
C THR A 11 35.99 -19.99 46.36
N ILE A 12 35.31 -21.13 46.17
CA ILE A 12 33.87 -21.25 45.99
C ILE A 12 33.19 -20.73 47.27
N ILE A 13 32.48 -19.60 47.18
CA ILE A 13 31.57 -19.16 48.24
C ILE A 13 30.23 -19.88 48.01
N LEU A 14 30.00 -20.93 48.80
CA LEU A 14 28.71 -21.63 48.91
C LEU A 14 27.67 -20.69 49.54
N PHE A 15 26.70 -20.23 48.75
CA PHE A 15 25.48 -19.61 49.27
C PHE A 15 24.50 -20.71 49.70
N MET A 16 24.47 -21.05 50.99
CA MET A 16 23.52 -22.03 51.54
C MET A 16 22.08 -21.49 51.45
N GLN A 17 21.26 -22.08 50.58
CA GLN A 17 19.81 -21.87 50.59
C GLN A 17 19.23 -22.46 51.88
N LYS A 18 18.55 -21.65 52.70
CA LYS A 18 17.80 -22.14 53.87
C LYS A 18 16.77 -23.18 53.42
N LYS A 19 16.99 -24.45 53.80
CA LYS A 19 15.99 -25.51 53.65
C LYS A 19 14.83 -25.24 54.61
N TRP A 20 13.61 -25.21 54.09
CA TRP A 20 12.40 -25.17 54.90
C TRP A 20 12.17 -26.54 55.54
N THR A 21 12.27 -26.61 56.86
CA THR A 21 11.90 -27.80 57.65
C THR A 21 10.46 -27.68 58.13
N LYS A 22 9.83 -28.79 58.56
CA LYS A 22 8.42 -28.79 59.00
C LYS A 22 8.20 -27.78 60.13
N GLU A 23 9.13 -27.73 61.08
CA GLU A 23 9.12 -26.86 62.25
C GLU A 23 9.13 -25.38 61.82
N THR A 24 10.05 -25.00 60.93
CA THR A 24 10.18 -23.60 60.46
C THR A 24 8.95 -23.14 59.66
N VAL A 25 8.32 -24.04 58.91
CA VAL A 25 7.09 -23.75 58.16
C VAL A 25 5.91 -23.59 59.12
N PHE A 26 5.83 -24.38 60.19
CA PHE A 26 4.78 -24.27 61.21
C PHE A 26 4.90 -22.96 61.99
N GLU A 27 6.09 -22.61 62.47
CA GLU A 27 6.34 -21.33 63.14
C GLU A 27 6.00 -20.14 62.25
N GLU A 28 6.42 -20.16 60.98
CA GLU A 28 6.11 -19.10 60.04
C GLU A 28 4.61 -19.01 59.76
N SER A 29 3.90 -20.15 59.69
CA SER A 29 2.46 -20.18 59.44
C SER A 29 1.62 -19.65 60.60
N LYS A 30 2.10 -19.69 61.85
CA LYS A 30 1.42 -19.12 63.03
C LYS A 30 1.28 -17.60 62.97
N LYS A 31 2.07 -16.93 62.12
CA LYS A 31 2.00 -15.47 61.89
C LYS A 31 0.79 -15.05 61.05
N TYR A 32 0.03 -16.01 60.50
CA TYR A 32 -1.08 -15.74 59.60
C TYR A 32 -2.37 -16.34 60.13
N SER A 33 -3.49 -15.67 59.84
CA SER A 33 -4.82 -16.03 60.33
C SER A 33 -5.58 -16.96 59.37
N SER A 34 -5.17 -17.03 58.10
CA SER A 34 -5.82 -17.84 57.06
C SER A 34 -4.83 -18.43 56.06
N ARG A 35 -5.20 -19.57 55.45
CA ARG A 35 -4.40 -20.21 54.39
C ARG A 35 -4.15 -19.28 53.19
N ALA A 36 -5.11 -18.41 52.87
CA ALA A 36 -4.99 -17.44 51.78
C ALA A 36 -3.94 -16.36 52.09
N GLU A 37 -3.93 -15.88 53.33
CA GLU A 37 -2.95 -14.90 53.80
C GLU A 37 -1.54 -15.50 53.86
N PHE A 38 -1.42 -16.73 54.36
CA PHE A 38 -0.15 -17.48 54.37
C PHE A 38 0.41 -17.69 52.95
N LYS A 39 -0.44 -18.09 51.99
CA LYS A 39 -0.05 -18.28 50.58
C LYS A 39 0.44 -16.98 49.93
N ARG A 40 -0.22 -15.85 50.21
CA ARG A 40 0.11 -14.55 49.61
C ARG A 40 1.44 -14.00 50.15
N ASN A 41 1.66 -14.11 51.46
CA ASN A 41 2.82 -13.49 52.10
C ASN A 41 4.07 -14.38 52.07
N LYS A 42 3.92 -15.70 52.20
CA LYS A 42 5.03 -16.67 52.23
C LYS A 42 4.75 -17.88 51.34
N SER A 43 4.65 -17.60 50.04
CA SER A 43 4.33 -18.59 49.00
C SER A 43 5.28 -19.80 48.96
N GLY A 44 6.57 -19.61 49.27
CA GLY A 44 7.57 -20.68 49.33
C GLY A 44 7.29 -21.70 50.45
N ALA A 45 7.08 -21.21 51.68
CA ALA A 45 6.73 -22.04 52.84
C ALA A 45 5.35 -22.70 52.66
N PHE A 46 4.36 -21.96 52.14
CA PHE A 46 3.04 -22.49 51.82
C PHE A 46 3.11 -23.63 50.80
N ARG A 47 3.94 -23.50 49.75
CA ARG A 47 4.10 -24.54 48.72
C ARG A 47 4.68 -25.82 49.31
N ILE A 48 5.64 -25.72 50.22
CA ILE A 48 6.25 -26.87 50.89
C ILE A 48 5.25 -27.53 51.85
N ALA A 49 4.47 -26.74 52.60
CA ALA A 49 3.37 -27.26 53.41
C ALA A 49 2.32 -27.99 52.56
N TYR A 50 1.99 -27.46 51.38
CA TYR A 50 1.03 -28.06 50.46
C TYR A 50 1.53 -29.38 49.86
N ILE A 51 2.78 -29.41 49.37
CA ILE A 51 3.37 -30.60 48.74
C ILE A 51 3.50 -31.74 49.76
N ASN A 52 3.80 -31.44 51.01
CA ASN A 52 3.97 -32.44 52.07
C ASN A 52 2.69 -32.71 52.87
N GLY A 53 1.54 -32.12 52.51
CA GLY A 53 0.26 -32.34 53.19
C GLY A 53 0.13 -31.73 54.59
N TRP A 54 1.08 -30.91 55.03
CA TRP A 54 1.10 -30.33 56.38
C TRP A 54 0.05 -29.24 56.64
N LEU A 55 -0.59 -28.72 55.60
CA LEU A 55 -1.59 -27.65 55.74
C LEU A 55 -2.78 -28.05 56.62
N ASP A 56 -3.12 -29.34 56.66
CA ASP A 56 -4.24 -29.86 57.46
C ASP A 56 -3.91 -29.95 58.95
N GLU A 57 -2.62 -30.01 59.30
CA GLU A 57 -2.13 -29.94 60.68
C GLU A 57 -2.10 -28.50 61.24
N MET A 58 -2.18 -27.48 60.36
CA MET A 58 -2.13 -26.06 60.72
C MET A 58 -3.53 -25.51 61.06
N VAL A 59 -4.12 -26.03 62.14
CA VAL A 59 -5.52 -25.78 62.55
C VAL A 59 -5.88 -24.31 62.84
N TRP A 60 -4.89 -23.44 63.05
CA TRP A 60 -5.09 -21.99 63.27
C TRP A 60 -5.33 -21.19 61.98
N LEU A 61 -5.07 -21.77 60.80
CA LEU A 61 -5.32 -21.11 59.52
C LEU A 61 -6.80 -21.26 59.13
N VAL A 62 -7.65 -20.40 59.69
CA VAL A 62 -9.10 -20.41 59.48
C VAL A 62 -9.42 -20.18 58.00
N HIS A 63 -10.32 -21.01 57.44
CA HIS A 63 -10.87 -20.82 56.10
C HIS A 63 -12.01 -19.78 56.13
N PRO A 64 -11.86 -18.59 55.51
CA PRO A 64 -13.02 -17.74 55.24
C PRO A 64 -13.83 -18.40 54.11
N ILE A 65 -14.88 -19.14 54.48
CA ILE A 65 -15.81 -19.73 53.51
C ILE A 65 -16.72 -18.60 53.03
N ALA A 66 -16.53 -18.13 51.80
CA ALA A 66 -17.55 -17.35 51.13
C ALA A 66 -18.79 -18.23 50.93
N LYS A 67 -19.95 -17.83 51.51
CA LYS A 67 -21.20 -18.59 51.36
C LYS A 67 -21.57 -18.71 49.87
N PRO A 68 -21.70 -19.93 49.31
CA PRO A 68 -22.22 -20.10 47.95
C PRO A 68 -23.70 -19.70 47.94
N ILE A 69 -24.08 -18.84 47.00
CA ILE A 69 -25.49 -18.52 46.74
C ILE A 69 -26.20 -19.83 46.34
N ARG A 70 -27.05 -20.36 47.22
CA ARG A 70 -27.94 -21.48 46.89
C ARG A 70 -29.06 -20.94 46.01
N TRP A 71 -29.03 -21.28 44.74
CA TRP A 71 -30.09 -20.94 43.80
C TRP A 71 -31.31 -21.83 44.05
N THR A 72 -32.33 -21.30 44.73
CA THR A 72 -33.66 -21.91 44.82
C THR A 72 -34.48 -21.60 43.55
N LYS A 73 -35.51 -22.40 43.26
CA LYS A 73 -36.38 -22.20 42.08
C LYS A 73 -36.94 -20.77 42.03
N ASP A 74 -37.41 -20.26 43.16
CA ASP A 74 -37.95 -18.90 43.28
C ASP A 74 -36.89 -17.81 43.08
N ALA A 75 -35.67 -18.01 43.59
CA ALA A 75 -34.56 -17.08 43.39
C ALA A 75 -34.18 -16.97 41.90
N ILE A 76 -34.17 -18.11 41.19
CA ILE A 76 -33.94 -18.14 39.74
C ILE A 76 -35.09 -17.47 39.00
N PHE A 77 -36.35 -17.68 39.41
CA PHE A 77 -37.51 -17.06 38.76
C PHE A 77 -37.47 -15.54 38.90
N LYS A 78 -37.18 -15.05 40.12
CA LYS A 78 -36.99 -13.62 40.38
C LYS A 78 -35.83 -13.02 39.57
N GLU A 79 -34.71 -13.74 39.46
CA GLU A 79 -33.57 -13.31 38.65
C GLU A 79 -33.89 -13.30 37.15
N SER A 80 -34.61 -14.32 36.67
CA SER A 80 -34.98 -14.46 35.25
C SER A 80 -35.92 -13.35 34.77
N ARG A 81 -36.79 -12.81 35.65
CA ARG A 81 -37.71 -11.70 35.34
C ARG A 81 -37.00 -10.38 35.02
N LYS A 82 -35.72 -10.25 35.35
CA LYS A 82 -34.90 -9.08 34.99
C LYS A 82 -34.57 -9.04 33.49
N TYR A 83 -34.83 -10.13 32.75
CA TYR A 83 -34.45 -10.25 31.36
C TYR A 83 -35.69 -10.48 30.48
N PRO A 84 -35.75 -9.86 29.28
CA PRO A 84 -36.87 -10.03 28.36
C PRO A 84 -36.77 -11.28 27.47
N ILE A 85 -35.57 -11.83 27.27
CA ILE A 85 -35.30 -12.92 26.31
C ILE A 85 -34.41 -14.00 26.95
N VAL A 86 -34.67 -15.28 26.67
CA VAL A 86 -33.90 -16.43 27.19
C VAL A 86 -32.39 -16.30 26.95
N THR A 87 -31.95 -15.77 25.80
CA THR A 87 -30.53 -15.57 25.50
C THR A 87 -29.87 -14.51 26.36
N GLU A 88 -30.62 -13.50 26.78
CA GLU A 88 -30.10 -12.46 27.66
C GLU A 88 -29.94 -12.98 29.09
N PHE A 89 -30.93 -13.76 29.55
CA PHE A 89 -30.84 -14.51 30.81
C PHE A 89 -29.65 -15.47 30.83
N MET A 90 -29.44 -16.25 29.76
CA MET A 90 -28.29 -17.15 29.63
C MET A 90 -26.95 -16.43 29.75
N ASN A 91 -26.80 -15.27 29.11
CA ASN A 91 -25.51 -14.57 29.04
C ASN A 91 -25.20 -13.77 30.32
N LYS A 92 -26.21 -13.18 30.95
CA LYS A 92 -26.02 -12.29 32.11
C LYS A 92 -26.13 -13.02 33.46
N ALA A 93 -26.91 -14.11 33.53
CA ALA A 93 -27.09 -14.91 34.74
C ALA A 93 -26.78 -16.40 34.45
N VAL A 94 -25.54 -16.67 34.03
CA VAL A 94 -25.08 -17.98 33.52
C VAL A 94 -25.35 -19.13 34.49
N THR A 95 -25.05 -18.94 35.77
CA THR A 95 -25.21 -19.94 36.84
C THR A 95 -26.69 -20.24 37.14
N ALA A 96 -27.52 -19.21 37.24
CA ALA A 96 -28.97 -19.35 37.40
C ALA A 96 -29.59 -20.05 36.18
N TYR A 97 -29.19 -19.67 34.96
CA TYR A 97 -29.65 -20.31 33.72
C TYR A 97 -29.24 -21.79 33.63
N THR A 98 -28.01 -22.15 34.01
CA THR A 98 -27.54 -23.54 33.95
C THR A 98 -28.30 -24.44 34.91
N ILE A 99 -28.59 -23.96 36.12
CA ILE A 99 -29.41 -24.69 37.10
C ILE A 99 -30.86 -24.80 36.63
N ALA A 100 -31.43 -23.71 36.09
CA ALA A 100 -32.77 -23.72 35.49
C ALA A 100 -32.88 -24.73 34.34
N LYS A 101 -31.84 -24.81 33.50
CA LYS A 101 -31.76 -25.76 32.38
C LYS A 101 -31.62 -27.20 32.87
N LYS A 102 -30.76 -27.45 33.87
CA LYS A 102 -30.53 -28.79 34.41
C LYS A 102 -31.78 -29.39 35.06
N ASN A 103 -32.61 -28.54 35.67
CA ASN A 103 -33.86 -28.94 36.33
C ASN A 103 -35.13 -28.72 35.47
N ASN A 104 -34.99 -28.44 34.16
CA ASN A 104 -36.10 -28.16 33.24
C ASN A 104 -37.05 -27.00 33.62
N TRP A 105 -36.67 -26.14 34.57
CA TRP A 105 -37.49 -25.01 35.02
C TRP A 105 -37.62 -23.88 33.97
N LEU A 106 -36.83 -23.90 32.90
CA LEU A 106 -36.93 -22.94 31.79
C LEU A 106 -38.29 -22.98 31.08
N ILE A 107 -38.98 -24.13 31.09
CA ILE A 107 -40.30 -24.31 30.46
C ILE A 107 -41.36 -23.45 31.19
N GLU A 108 -41.23 -23.32 32.50
CA GLU A 108 -42.17 -22.58 33.36
C GLU A 108 -41.96 -21.05 33.30
N MET A 109 -40.85 -20.57 32.72
CA MET A 109 -40.52 -19.15 32.60
C MET A 109 -41.17 -18.52 31.36
N ILE A 110 -42.51 -18.56 31.31
CA ILE A 110 -43.33 -18.12 30.16
C ILE A 110 -43.15 -16.63 29.78
N TRP A 111 -42.59 -15.81 30.67
CA TRP A 111 -42.28 -14.39 30.41
C TRP A 111 -41.01 -14.16 29.60
N LEU A 112 -40.15 -15.17 29.45
CA LEU A 112 -38.94 -15.05 28.64
C LEU A 112 -39.28 -15.30 27.17
N ALA A 113 -39.13 -14.28 26.33
CA ALA A 113 -39.36 -14.44 24.90
C ALA A 113 -38.39 -15.48 24.28
N PRO A 114 -38.87 -16.31 23.32
CA PRO A 114 -38.03 -17.28 22.62
C PRO A 114 -36.88 -16.58 21.87
N SER A 115 -35.71 -17.21 21.83
CA SER A 115 -34.57 -16.67 21.09
C SER A 115 -34.83 -16.61 19.58
N LYS A 116 -34.32 -15.56 18.90
CA LYS A 116 -34.20 -15.52 17.43
C LYS A 116 -33.26 -16.61 16.89
N ARG A 117 -32.39 -17.17 17.74
CA ARG A 117 -31.52 -18.29 17.37
C ARG A 117 -32.28 -19.60 17.56
N LYS A 118 -32.26 -20.44 16.53
CA LYS A 118 -32.80 -21.80 16.61
C LYS A 118 -32.11 -22.57 17.76
N PRO A 119 -32.85 -23.31 18.60
CA PRO A 119 -32.29 -24.04 19.74
C PRO A 119 -31.16 -24.99 19.34
N SER A 120 -30.27 -25.29 20.29
CA SER A 120 -29.24 -26.32 20.10
C SER A 120 -29.93 -27.65 19.76
N GLY A 121 -29.58 -28.26 18.63
CA GLY A 121 -30.22 -29.49 18.14
C GLY A 121 -31.33 -29.28 17.11
N TYR A 122 -31.76 -28.05 16.82
CA TYR A 122 -32.81 -27.77 15.83
C TYR A 122 -32.51 -28.37 14.44
N TRP A 123 -31.25 -28.28 13.99
CA TRP A 123 -30.79 -28.85 12.72
C TRP A 123 -30.45 -30.35 12.80
N LYS A 124 -30.54 -30.97 13.98
CA LYS A 124 -30.43 -32.44 14.12
C LYS A 124 -31.75 -33.15 13.76
N VAL A 125 -32.83 -32.40 13.57
CA VAL A 125 -34.14 -32.92 13.15
C VAL A 125 -34.23 -32.82 11.63
N LYS A 126 -34.49 -33.95 10.96
CA LYS A 126 -34.50 -34.07 9.50
C LYS A 126 -35.54 -33.16 8.84
N GLU A 127 -36.75 -33.11 9.39
CA GLU A 127 -37.87 -32.32 8.88
C GLU A 127 -37.56 -30.82 8.84
N ASN A 128 -36.84 -30.32 9.86
CA ASN A 128 -36.44 -28.91 9.93
C ASN A 128 -35.44 -28.57 8.83
N VAL A 129 -34.50 -29.47 8.55
CA VAL A 129 -33.48 -29.29 7.51
C VAL A 129 -34.13 -29.37 6.12
N ILE A 130 -35.05 -30.31 5.89
CA ILE A 130 -35.81 -30.43 4.64
C ILE A 130 -36.68 -29.19 4.38
N LYS A 131 -37.41 -28.71 5.40
CA LYS A 131 -38.24 -27.51 5.27
C LYS A 131 -37.41 -26.28 4.93
N GLU A 132 -36.21 -26.17 5.48
CA GLU A 132 -35.31 -25.07 5.19
C GLU A 132 -34.67 -25.21 3.81
N SER A 133 -34.28 -26.42 3.40
CA SER A 133 -33.61 -26.65 2.13
C SER A 133 -34.51 -26.39 0.91
N LYS A 134 -35.84 -26.50 1.05
CA LYS A 134 -36.83 -26.10 0.03
C LYS A 134 -36.82 -24.61 -0.33
N LYS A 135 -36.13 -23.77 0.45
CA LYS A 135 -35.98 -22.34 0.14
C LYS A 135 -34.89 -22.05 -0.90
N TYR A 136 -34.10 -23.05 -1.27
CA TYR A 136 -32.94 -22.90 -2.14
C TYR A 136 -33.10 -23.77 -3.38
N ASN A 137 -32.49 -23.34 -4.49
CA ASN A 137 -32.60 -24.03 -5.78
C ASN A 137 -31.34 -24.86 -6.11
N SER A 138 -30.23 -24.68 -5.39
CA SER A 138 -29.00 -25.44 -5.60
C SER A 138 -28.31 -25.86 -4.31
N VAL A 139 -27.59 -26.98 -4.37
CA VAL A 139 -26.80 -27.52 -3.24
C VAL A 139 -25.75 -26.50 -2.76
N THR A 140 -25.13 -25.79 -3.69
CA THR A 140 -24.13 -24.74 -3.39
C THR A 140 -24.72 -23.52 -2.72
N GLU A 141 -25.93 -23.12 -3.11
CA GLU A 141 -26.63 -21.99 -2.51
C GLU A 141 -27.07 -22.34 -1.08
N PHE A 142 -27.59 -23.55 -0.88
CA PHE A 142 -27.93 -24.08 0.43
C PHE A 142 -26.71 -24.12 1.37
N GLN A 143 -25.55 -24.58 0.88
CA GLN A 143 -24.31 -24.61 1.65
C GLN A 143 -23.83 -23.21 2.07
N ARG A 144 -23.89 -22.23 1.16
CA ARG A 144 -23.38 -20.87 1.43
C ARG A 144 -24.26 -20.08 2.39
N THR A 145 -25.58 -20.23 2.27
CA THR A 145 -26.56 -19.44 3.03
C THR A 145 -26.84 -20.03 4.41
N ASN A 146 -26.97 -21.36 4.51
CA ASN A 146 -27.22 -22.04 5.77
C ASN A 146 -26.32 -23.27 5.93
N SER A 147 -25.04 -23.00 6.18
CA SER A 147 -24.02 -24.04 6.35
C SER A 147 -24.34 -25.05 7.44
N ARG A 148 -25.00 -24.64 8.54
CA ARG A 148 -25.35 -25.57 9.64
C ARG A 148 -26.41 -26.59 9.25
N ALA A 149 -27.42 -26.17 8.50
CA ALA A 149 -28.44 -27.08 7.99
C ALA A 149 -27.84 -28.01 6.92
N PHE A 150 -27.02 -27.46 6.03
CA PHE A 150 -26.29 -28.22 5.00
C PHE A 150 -25.33 -29.26 5.60
N ASP A 151 -24.52 -28.89 6.59
CA ASP A 151 -23.58 -29.80 7.25
C ASP A 151 -24.33 -30.93 7.96
N SER A 152 -25.48 -30.65 8.57
CA SER A 152 -26.34 -31.67 9.16
C SER A 152 -26.92 -32.61 8.11
N ALA A 153 -27.40 -32.08 6.98
CA ALA A 153 -27.86 -32.89 5.85
C ALA A 153 -26.73 -33.78 5.30
N LYS A 154 -25.51 -33.26 5.22
CA LYS A 154 -24.34 -33.97 4.72
C LYS A 154 -23.88 -35.09 5.66
N ILE A 155 -23.79 -34.81 6.96
CA ILE A 155 -23.33 -35.77 7.97
C ILE A 155 -24.32 -36.94 8.11
N ASN A 156 -25.62 -36.67 8.01
CA ASN A 156 -26.67 -37.67 8.17
C ASN A 156 -27.15 -38.28 6.83
N GLY A 157 -26.53 -37.94 5.70
CA GLY A 157 -26.88 -38.49 4.39
C GLY A 157 -28.22 -38.01 3.78
N TRP A 158 -28.86 -36.98 4.35
CA TRP A 158 -30.17 -36.49 3.89
C TRP A 158 -30.12 -35.69 2.58
N LEU A 159 -28.93 -35.35 2.08
CA LEU A 159 -28.78 -34.60 0.82
C LEU A 159 -29.28 -35.37 -0.40
N ASP A 160 -29.25 -36.70 -0.36
CA ASP A 160 -29.71 -37.53 -1.48
C ASP A 160 -31.23 -37.55 -1.61
N GLU A 161 -31.96 -37.22 -0.54
CA GLU A 161 -33.42 -37.09 -0.51
C GLU A 161 -33.91 -35.68 -0.91
N MET A 162 -33.00 -34.75 -1.21
CA MET A 162 -33.32 -33.38 -1.61
C MET A 162 -33.16 -33.21 -3.13
N ASP A 163 -34.02 -33.88 -3.89
CA ASP A 163 -34.04 -33.91 -5.36
C ASP A 163 -34.28 -32.54 -6.03
N TRP A 164 -34.93 -31.60 -5.33
CA TRP A 164 -35.13 -30.22 -5.78
C TRP A 164 -33.86 -29.35 -5.78
N LEU A 165 -32.79 -29.77 -5.10
CA LEU A 165 -31.52 -29.02 -5.10
C LEU A 165 -30.68 -29.41 -6.31
N LEU A 166 -30.49 -28.46 -7.24
CA LEU A 166 -29.59 -28.65 -8.38
C LEU A 166 -28.17 -28.94 -7.88
N LYS A 167 -27.68 -30.16 -8.17
CA LYS A 167 -26.28 -30.56 -7.96
C LYS A 167 -25.43 -29.86 -9.03
N THR A 168 -24.32 -29.24 -8.64
CA THR A 168 -23.44 -28.60 -9.63
C THR A 168 -22.86 -29.66 -10.58
N ASN A 169 -22.87 -29.39 -11.89
CA ASN A 169 -22.28 -30.23 -12.96
C ASN A 169 -20.74 -30.35 -12.90
N ARG A 170 -20.14 -30.39 -11.71
CA ARG A 170 -18.71 -30.61 -11.54
C ARG A 170 -18.42 -32.08 -11.77
N LYS A 171 -17.49 -32.35 -12.68
CA LYS A 171 -16.96 -33.71 -12.91
C LYS A 171 -16.42 -34.28 -11.58
N PRO A 172 -16.59 -35.59 -11.31
CA PRO A 172 -16.23 -36.20 -10.05
C PRO A 172 -14.73 -36.08 -9.74
N ALA A 173 -14.38 -36.16 -8.46
CA ALA A 173 -12.99 -36.12 -8.02
C ALA A 173 -12.19 -37.26 -8.70
N GLY A 174 -11.10 -36.91 -9.39
CA GLY A 174 -10.29 -37.88 -10.13
C GLY A 174 -10.68 -38.05 -11.61
N TYR A 175 -11.75 -37.41 -12.09
CA TYR A 175 -12.17 -37.49 -13.51
C TYR A 175 -11.03 -37.15 -14.49
N TRP A 176 -10.24 -36.11 -14.18
CA TRP A 176 -9.10 -35.67 -15.00
C TRP A 176 -7.81 -36.47 -14.77
N LYS A 177 -7.80 -37.43 -13.84
CA LYS A 177 -6.67 -38.38 -13.68
C LYS A 177 -6.71 -39.50 -14.73
N ASN A 178 -7.87 -39.73 -15.36
CA ASN A 178 -7.99 -40.69 -16.45
C ASN A 178 -7.54 -40.05 -17.77
N LYS A 179 -6.60 -40.71 -18.46
CA LYS A 179 -6.06 -40.27 -19.74
C LYS A 179 -7.14 -40.14 -20.81
N SER A 180 -8.07 -41.11 -20.92
CA SER A 180 -9.14 -41.08 -21.94
C SER A 180 -10.00 -39.82 -21.83
N ASN A 181 -10.45 -39.51 -20.62
CA ASN A 181 -11.29 -38.33 -20.34
C ASN A 181 -10.59 -37.01 -20.71
N VAL A 182 -9.27 -36.94 -20.49
CA VAL A 182 -8.47 -35.76 -20.83
C VAL A 182 -8.29 -35.64 -22.34
N PHE A 183 -8.11 -36.76 -23.06
CA PHE A 183 -7.99 -36.77 -24.52
C PHE A 183 -9.30 -36.40 -25.21
N GLU A 184 -10.42 -37.00 -24.81
CA GLU A 184 -11.76 -36.67 -25.31
C GLU A 184 -12.07 -35.18 -25.14
N GLU A 185 -11.72 -34.60 -23.98
CA GLU A 185 -11.91 -33.17 -23.75
C GLU A 185 -10.93 -32.32 -24.57
N ALA A 186 -9.67 -32.76 -24.71
CA ALA A 186 -8.65 -32.06 -25.49
C ALA A 186 -8.97 -32.00 -26.99
N HIS A 187 -9.73 -32.96 -27.54
CA HIS A 187 -10.21 -32.94 -28.93
C HIS A 187 -11.16 -31.78 -29.25
N LYS A 188 -11.77 -31.15 -28.23
CA LYS A 188 -12.62 -29.97 -28.42
C LYS A 188 -11.84 -28.70 -28.74
N TYR A 189 -10.51 -28.74 -28.65
CA TYR A 189 -9.63 -27.58 -28.81
C TYR A 189 -8.62 -27.80 -29.94
N SER A 190 -8.20 -26.70 -30.56
CA SER A 190 -7.26 -26.73 -31.71
C SER A 190 -5.84 -26.27 -31.36
N SER A 191 -5.61 -25.76 -30.15
CA SER A 191 -4.30 -25.30 -29.69
C SER A 191 -4.06 -25.59 -28.22
N ARG A 192 -2.79 -25.79 -27.84
CA ARG A 192 -2.42 -26.02 -26.42
C ARG A 192 -2.78 -24.83 -25.53
N THR A 193 -2.77 -23.61 -26.07
CA THR A 193 -3.17 -22.38 -25.36
C THR A 193 -4.67 -22.36 -25.10
N ASP A 194 -5.49 -22.65 -26.11
CA ASP A 194 -6.95 -22.69 -25.97
C ASP A 194 -7.40 -23.79 -24.99
N PHE A 195 -6.73 -24.95 -25.05
CA PHE A 195 -6.95 -26.04 -24.09
C PHE A 195 -6.61 -25.63 -22.64
N CYS A 196 -5.50 -24.90 -22.43
CA CYS A 196 -5.10 -24.42 -21.11
C CYS A 196 -6.09 -23.40 -20.53
N GLU A 197 -6.60 -22.48 -21.35
CA GLU A 197 -7.49 -21.41 -20.91
C GLU A 197 -8.91 -21.93 -20.62
N LYS A 198 -9.45 -22.79 -21.48
CA LYS A 198 -10.83 -23.26 -21.37
C LYS A 198 -10.99 -24.48 -20.45
N CYS A 199 -10.00 -25.37 -20.38
CA CYS A 199 -10.05 -26.56 -19.52
C CYS A 199 -8.72 -26.79 -18.77
N TYR A 200 -8.40 -25.84 -17.90
CA TYR A 200 -7.14 -25.80 -17.15
C TYR A 200 -6.82 -27.08 -16.36
N LEU A 201 -7.82 -27.70 -15.73
CA LEU A 201 -7.62 -28.92 -14.93
C LEU A 201 -7.21 -30.13 -15.78
N ALA A 202 -7.83 -30.29 -16.95
CA ALA A 202 -7.46 -31.32 -17.92
C ALA A 202 -6.06 -31.04 -18.50
N TYR A 203 -5.79 -29.78 -18.85
CA TYR A 203 -4.48 -29.35 -19.36
C TYR A 203 -3.34 -29.60 -18.36
N ILE A 204 -3.52 -29.26 -17.07
CA ILE A 204 -2.52 -29.54 -16.03
C ILE A 204 -2.28 -31.03 -15.92
N SER A 205 -3.35 -31.84 -15.91
CA SER A 205 -3.21 -33.29 -15.81
C SER A 205 -2.42 -33.85 -16.99
N ALA A 206 -2.72 -33.40 -18.21
CA ALA A 206 -1.94 -33.74 -19.40
C ALA A 206 -0.48 -33.29 -19.30
N LYS A 207 -0.21 -32.09 -18.75
CA LYS A 207 1.14 -31.56 -18.60
C LYS A 207 1.97 -32.34 -17.59
N ASN A 208 1.41 -32.61 -16.42
CA ASN A 208 2.13 -33.27 -15.32
C ASN A 208 2.41 -34.75 -15.62
N ASN A 209 1.56 -35.40 -16.41
CA ASN A 209 1.74 -36.78 -16.83
C ASN A 209 2.42 -36.94 -18.21
N GLY A 210 2.88 -35.84 -18.83
CA GLY A 210 3.58 -35.87 -20.12
C GLY A 210 2.70 -36.14 -21.35
N TRP A 211 1.38 -36.22 -21.21
CA TRP A 211 0.44 -36.55 -22.30
C TRP A 211 0.28 -35.45 -23.35
N LEU A 212 0.69 -34.22 -23.08
CA LEU A 212 0.56 -33.12 -24.03
C LEU A 212 1.26 -33.40 -25.36
N ASP A 213 2.37 -34.13 -25.35
CA ASP A 213 3.16 -34.45 -26.55
C ASP A 213 2.50 -35.53 -27.42
N GLU A 214 1.64 -36.36 -26.85
CA GLU A 214 0.79 -37.30 -27.60
C GLU A 214 -0.40 -36.60 -28.27
N MET A 215 -0.78 -35.40 -27.83
CA MET A 215 -1.90 -34.61 -28.38
C MET A 215 -1.47 -33.82 -29.62
N ILE A 216 -1.14 -34.53 -30.70
CA ILE A 216 -0.56 -33.98 -31.94
C ILE A 216 -1.45 -32.95 -32.66
N TRP A 217 -2.77 -32.98 -32.44
CA TRP A 217 -3.72 -32.03 -33.04
C TRP A 217 -3.69 -30.65 -32.39
N LEU A 218 -3.15 -30.53 -31.17
CA LEU A 218 -3.02 -29.25 -30.48
C LEU A 218 -1.80 -28.50 -31.02
N LYS A 219 -2.04 -27.43 -31.79
CA LYS A 219 -0.98 -26.54 -32.26
C LYS A 219 -0.13 -26.05 -31.08
N LYS A 220 1.18 -26.29 -31.14
CA LYS A 220 2.15 -25.81 -30.14
C LYS A 220 2.24 -24.28 -30.23
N SER A 221 2.34 -23.63 -29.08
CA SER A 221 2.62 -22.19 -29.03
C SER A 221 3.98 -21.89 -29.67
N ARG A 222 4.10 -20.76 -30.39
CA ARG A 222 5.35 -20.26 -30.99
C ARG A 222 6.33 -19.74 -29.93
N TYR A 223 6.54 -20.49 -28.85
CA TYR A 223 7.50 -20.11 -27.82
C TYR A 223 8.91 -20.47 -28.31
N ARG A 224 9.77 -19.46 -28.48
CA ARG A 224 11.18 -19.69 -28.84
C ARG A 224 11.88 -20.40 -27.68
N GLU A 225 12.63 -21.45 -27.98
CA GLU A 225 13.30 -22.29 -26.97
C GLU A 225 14.22 -21.48 -26.05
N LYS A 226 14.38 -21.95 -24.82
CA LYS A 226 15.23 -21.30 -23.81
C LYS A 226 16.69 -21.27 -24.31
N GLY A 227 17.19 -20.08 -24.63
CA GLY A 227 18.54 -19.88 -25.19
C GLY A 227 18.57 -19.45 -26.66
N TYR A 228 17.41 -19.34 -27.33
CA TYR A 228 17.31 -18.90 -28.72
C TYR A 228 18.06 -17.58 -29.03
N TRP A 229 18.03 -16.62 -28.10
CA TRP A 229 18.68 -15.32 -28.22
C TRP A 229 20.17 -15.30 -27.82
N ASN A 230 20.71 -16.43 -27.31
CA ASN A 230 22.15 -16.55 -27.06
C ASN A 230 22.94 -16.59 -28.38
N ASN A 231 22.30 -17.00 -29.48
CA ASN A 231 22.90 -17.01 -30.80
C ASN A 231 22.82 -15.61 -31.44
N LYS A 232 23.99 -15.05 -31.76
CA LYS A 232 24.15 -13.74 -32.39
C LYS A 232 23.38 -13.61 -33.71
N GLU A 233 23.40 -14.63 -34.55
CA GLU A 233 22.74 -14.62 -35.86
C GLU A 233 21.22 -14.51 -35.73
N ASN A 234 20.64 -15.14 -34.71
CA ASN A 234 19.21 -15.04 -34.42
C ASN A 234 18.81 -13.61 -34.05
N VAL A 235 19.65 -12.93 -33.25
CA VAL A 235 19.42 -11.54 -32.87
C VAL A 235 19.58 -10.61 -34.07
N PHE A 236 20.53 -10.87 -34.97
CA PHE A 236 20.79 -10.05 -36.16
C PHE A 236 19.65 -10.17 -37.17
N ARG A 237 19.22 -11.39 -37.45
CA ARG A 237 18.06 -11.68 -38.30
C ARG A 237 16.79 -10.99 -37.78
N GLU A 238 16.56 -11.03 -36.47
CA GLU A 238 15.43 -10.32 -35.88
C GLU A 238 15.61 -8.79 -35.98
N ALA A 239 16.81 -8.28 -35.71
CA ALA A 239 17.14 -6.86 -35.78
C ALA A 239 16.95 -6.26 -37.18
N ARG A 240 17.18 -7.04 -38.25
CA ARG A 240 16.95 -6.61 -39.65
C ARG A 240 15.48 -6.36 -39.99
N ASN A 241 14.55 -6.89 -39.19
CA ASN A 241 13.12 -6.60 -39.36
C ASN A 241 12.75 -5.17 -38.93
N TYR A 242 13.68 -4.43 -38.32
CA TYR A 242 13.43 -3.11 -37.75
C TYR A 242 14.34 -2.05 -38.36
N LYS A 243 13.74 -0.97 -38.85
CA LYS A 243 14.45 0.19 -39.44
C LYS A 243 15.16 1.04 -38.39
N TYR A 244 14.58 1.18 -37.18
CA TYR A 244 15.08 2.04 -36.11
C TYR A 244 15.43 1.23 -34.86
N LYS A 245 16.52 1.61 -34.17
CA LYS A 245 16.94 0.97 -32.90
C LYS A 245 15.84 1.02 -31.82
N SER A 246 15.05 2.08 -31.77
CA SER A 246 13.91 2.21 -30.85
C SER A 246 12.80 1.21 -31.14
N ASP A 247 12.61 0.86 -32.41
CA ASP A 247 11.53 0.00 -32.85
C ASP A 247 11.94 -1.47 -32.64
N PHE A 248 13.22 -1.78 -32.81
CA PHE A 248 13.81 -3.04 -32.35
C PHE A 248 13.65 -3.26 -30.84
N HIS A 249 13.90 -2.23 -30.02
CA HIS A 249 13.68 -2.29 -28.57
C HIS A 249 12.23 -2.61 -28.20
N LYS A 250 11.26 -2.04 -28.93
CA LYS A 250 9.83 -2.23 -28.66
C LYS A 250 9.29 -3.54 -29.22
N GLY A 251 9.69 -3.91 -30.43
CA GLY A 251 9.18 -5.09 -31.13
C GLY A 251 9.82 -6.40 -30.69
N ALA A 252 11.11 -6.38 -30.35
CA ALA A 252 11.86 -7.57 -29.93
C ALA A 252 12.73 -7.26 -28.70
N PRO A 253 12.12 -6.97 -27.52
CA PRO A 253 12.84 -6.53 -26.33
C PRO A 253 13.87 -7.56 -25.82
N SER A 254 13.56 -8.86 -25.96
CA SER A 254 14.48 -9.94 -25.60
C SER A 254 15.74 -9.94 -26.48
N ALA A 255 15.57 -9.87 -27.80
CA ALA A 255 16.67 -9.80 -28.75
C ALA A 255 17.52 -8.53 -28.55
N TYR A 256 16.86 -7.39 -28.34
CA TYR A 256 17.51 -6.11 -28.04
C TYR A 256 18.38 -6.19 -26.78
N ARG A 257 17.87 -6.82 -25.72
CA ARG A 257 18.60 -6.97 -24.45
C ARG A 257 19.86 -7.81 -24.63
N TYR A 258 19.81 -8.84 -25.47
CA TYR A 258 20.98 -9.66 -25.81
C TYR A 258 21.99 -8.91 -26.68
N ALA A 259 21.52 -8.13 -27.66
CA ALA A 259 22.37 -7.23 -28.44
C ALA A 259 23.10 -6.21 -27.55
N LEU A 260 22.40 -5.65 -26.55
CA LEU A 260 22.96 -4.70 -25.60
C LEU A 260 23.97 -5.36 -24.65
N LYS A 261 23.65 -6.55 -24.13
CA LYS A 261 24.50 -7.25 -23.16
C LYS A 261 25.85 -7.67 -23.75
N ASN A 262 25.90 -7.96 -25.05
CA ASN A 262 27.09 -8.44 -25.74
C ASN A 262 27.72 -7.39 -26.68
N ASP A 263 27.34 -6.11 -26.56
CA ASP A 263 27.85 -4.99 -27.38
C ASP A 263 27.74 -5.17 -28.91
N TRP A 264 26.77 -5.95 -29.38
CA TRP A 264 26.59 -6.27 -30.80
C TRP A 264 26.07 -5.10 -31.65
N PHE A 265 25.65 -3.99 -31.04
CA PHE A 265 25.17 -2.82 -31.80
C PHE A 265 26.22 -2.20 -32.72
N LYS A 266 27.52 -2.35 -32.40
CA LYS A 266 28.61 -1.87 -33.28
C LYS A 266 28.59 -2.56 -34.65
N GLU A 267 28.07 -3.78 -34.70
CA GLU A 267 27.99 -4.61 -35.89
C GLU A 267 26.60 -4.56 -36.56
N MET A 268 25.74 -3.63 -36.11
CA MET A 268 24.41 -3.39 -36.67
C MET A 268 24.29 -1.97 -37.25
N PRO A 269 25.05 -1.63 -38.33
CA PRO A 269 25.10 -0.26 -38.86
C PRO A 269 23.82 0.17 -39.59
N TRP A 270 22.88 -0.75 -39.86
CA TRP A 270 21.66 -0.47 -40.64
C TRP A 270 20.55 0.26 -39.85
N PHE A 271 20.71 0.48 -38.54
CA PHE A 271 19.72 1.21 -37.75
C PHE A 271 19.79 2.71 -38.03
N LEU A 272 18.68 3.30 -38.45
CA LEU A 272 18.55 4.74 -38.65
C LEU A 272 18.21 5.47 -37.34
N SER A 273 18.51 6.77 -37.28
CA SER A 273 18.11 7.67 -36.20
C SER A 273 16.67 8.13 -36.38
N LYS A 274 15.83 8.03 -35.34
CA LYS A 274 14.44 8.48 -35.38
C LYS A 274 14.40 10.01 -35.49
N GLY A 275 13.92 10.52 -36.63
CA GLY A 275 13.96 11.95 -36.98
C GLY A 275 14.65 12.25 -38.32
N TYR A 276 15.32 11.26 -38.92
CA TYR A 276 16.01 11.42 -40.21
C TYR A 276 15.06 11.86 -41.35
N GLU A 277 13.84 11.32 -41.39
CA GLU A 277 12.81 11.68 -42.37
C GLU A 277 12.26 13.12 -42.21
N HIS A 278 12.43 13.73 -41.03
CA HIS A 278 11.97 15.10 -40.74
C HIS A 278 13.10 16.14 -40.89
N ALA A 279 14.37 15.70 -40.94
CA ALA A 279 15.53 16.57 -41.08
C ALA A 279 15.58 17.30 -42.43
N GLN A 280 14.94 16.75 -43.46
CA GLN A 280 14.78 17.41 -44.77
C GLN A 280 13.75 18.54 -44.78
N LYS A 281 12.95 18.72 -43.71
CA LYS A 281 11.82 19.67 -43.69
C LYS A 281 11.65 20.37 -42.33
N GLY A 282 12.75 20.74 -41.67
CA GLY A 282 12.77 21.40 -40.35
C GLY A 282 13.38 22.80 -40.39
N HIS A 283 12.86 23.69 -39.53
CA HIS A 283 13.15 25.12 -39.38
C HIS A 283 14.62 25.53 -39.57
N VAL A 284 14.81 26.70 -40.21
CA VAL A 284 16.11 27.36 -40.42
C VAL A 284 16.91 27.47 -39.11
N HIS A 285 18.09 26.86 -39.08
CA HIS A 285 19.02 26.94 -37.96
C HIS A 285 20.10 28.00 -38.19
N MET A 286 20.68 28.50 -37.09
CA MET A 286 21.82 29.41 -37.11
C MET A 286 22.91 28.99 -36.13
N ILE A 287 24.15 29.31 -36.51
CA ILE A 287 25.34 29.21 -35.66
C ILE A 287 25.63 30.59 -35.09
N TYR A 288 25.88 30.66 -33.79
CA TYR A 288 26.26 31.89 -33.11
C TYR A 288 27.49 31.65 -32.23
N VAL A 289 28.16 32.74 -31.86
CA VAL A 289 29.32 32.72 -30.99
C VAL A 289 29.23 33.82 -29.93
N TYR A 290 29.67 33.51 -28.72
CA TYR A 290 30.07 34.49 -27.72
C TYR A 290 31.60 34.48 -27.63
N THR A 291 32.24 35.64 -27.70
CA THR A 291 33.67 35.79 -27.53
C THR A 291 33.99 36.62 -26.29
N ASP A 292 35.00 36.19 -25.56
CA ASP A 292 35.72 36.96 -24.56
C ASP A 292 37.08 37.29 -25.16
N GLU A 293 37.22 38.54 -25.64
CA GLU A 293 38.43 38.99 -26.33
C GLU A 293 39.61 39.14 -25.35
N GLU A 294 39.35 39.42 -24.07
CA GLU A 294 40.39 39.61 -23.04
C GLU A 294 40.97 38.27 -22.59
N GLY A 295 40.10 37.28 -22.33
CA GLY A 295 40.50 35.94 -21.90
C GLY A 295 40.82 34.96 -23.05
N LYS A 296 40.54 35.34 -24.30
CA LYS A 296 40.56 34.45 -25.47
C LYS A 296 39.70 33.19 -25.27
N PHE A 297 38.47 33.36 -24.78
CA PHE A 297 37.47 32.29 -24.68
C PHE A 297 36.35 32.44 -25.70
N ALA A 298 35.87 31.32 -26.26
CA ALA A 298 34.76 31.33 -27.20
C ALA A 298 33.73 30.25 -26.85
N TYR A 299 32.45 30.59 -26.98
CA TYR A 299 31.34 29.62 -26.98
C TYR A 299 30.69 29.64 -28.35
N VAL A 300 30.84 28.56 -29.12
CA VAL A 300 30.14 28.37 -30.39
C VAL A 300 28.94 27.46 -30.16
N GLY A 301 27.75 27.88 -30.57
CA GLY A 301 26.53 27.11 -30.37
C GLY A 301 25.58 27.21 -31.55
N ALA A 302 24.68 26.24 -31.65
CA ALA A 302 23.66 26.22 -32.69
C ALA A 302 22.23 26.26 -32.12
N THR A 303 21.36 27.09 -32.70
CA THR A 303 19.95 27.23 -32.27
C THR A 303 19.01 27.50 -33.45
N ASN A 304 17.72 27.26 -33.26
CA ASN A 304 16.63 27.73 -34.14
C ASN A 304 15.89 28.96 -33.57
N ASP A 305 16.14 29.29 -32.30
CA ASP A 305 15.54 30.41 -31.58
C ASP A 305 16.65 31.04 -30.72
N ILE A 306 17.17 32.16 -31.19
CA ILE A 306 18.31 32.84 -30.56
C ILE A 306 17.91 33.64 -29.33
N GLU A 307 16.67 34.16 -29.29
CA GLU A 307 16.17 34.93 -28.15
C GLU A 307 15.99 34.04 -26.93
N ARG A 308 15.36 32.87 -27.11
CA ARG A 308 15.26 31.87 -26.03
C ARG A 308 16.64 31.43 -25.55
N ARG A 309 17.59 31.22 -26.48
CA ARG A 309 18.91 30.71 -26.14
C ARG A 309 19.79 31.76 -25.43
N ASP A 310 19.72 33.03 -25.82
CA ASP A 310 20.37 34.15 -25.12
C ASP A 310 19.79 34.32 -23.71
N TYR A 311 18.46 34.23 -23.54
CA TYR A 311 17.84 34.22 -22.22
C TYR A 311 18.39 33.10 -21.33
N GLU A 312 18.50 31.87 -21.84
CA GLU A 312 19.07 30.75 -21.10
C GLU A 312 20.52 31.02 -20.70
N HIS A 313 21.36 31.51 -21.63
CA HIS A 313 22.75 31.87 -21.34
C HIS A 313 22.92 32.96 -20.29
N ARG A 314 21.95 33.88 -20.17
CA ARG A 314 21.98 34.99 -19.21
C ARG A 314 21.35 34.67 -17.86
N THR A 315 20.50 33.66 -17.76
CA THR A 315 19.72 33.39 -16.54
C THR A 315 20.09 32.09 -15.83
N ARG A 316 20.62 31.10 -16.56
CA ARG A 316 20.88 29.78 -16.01
C ARG A 316 22.25 29.68 -15.37
N SER A 317 22.28 29.48 -14.06
CA SER A 317 23.52 29.31 -13.29
C SER A 317 24.34 28.07 -13.66
N ASP A 318 23.73 27.08 -14.33
CA ASP A 318 24.41 25.88 -14.80
C ASP A 318 25.08 26.03 -16.18
N ASP A 319 24.77 27.09 -16.93
CA ASP A 319 25.25 27.30 -18.30
C ASP A 319 26.74 27.71 -18.36
N PRO A 320 27.54 27.21 -19.33
CA PRO A 320 28.97 27.52 -19.44
C PRO A 320 29.28 29.02 -19.59
N ILE A 321 28.45 29.76 -20.33
CA ILE A 321 28.66 31.20 -20.54
C ILE A 321 28.41 31.96 -19.24
N PHE A 322 27.28 31.67 -18.59
CA PHE A 322 26.91 32.31 -17.33
C PHE A 322 28.00 32.09 -16.27
N LYS A 323 28.51 30.86 -16.16
CA LYS A 323 29.59 30.49 -15.23
C LYS A 323 30.90 31.23 -15.52
N HIS A 324 31.31 31.31 -16.78
CA HIS A 324 32.57 31.98 -17.17
C HIS A 324 32.55 33.46 -16.79
N PHE A 325 31.56 34.21 -17.28
CA PHE A 325 31.49 35.66 -17.06
C PHE A 325 31.16 36.05 -15.61
N THR A 326 30.35 35.25 -14.90
CA THR A 326 30.03 35.50 -13.49
C THR A 326 31.23 35.23 -12.58
N LYS A 327 32.05 34.21 -12.89
CA LYS A 327 33.29 33.93 -12.15
C LYS A 327 34.30 35.06 -12.29
N GLU A 328 34.37 35.70 -13.46
CA GLU A 328 35.27 36.83 -13.71
C GLU A 328 34.69 38.20 -13.30
N GLY A 329 33.45 38.25 -12.81
CA GLY A 329 32.80 39.51 -12.43
C GLY A 329 32.48 40.43 -13.61
N ARG A 330 32.42 39.90 -14.84
CA ARG A 330 32.25 40.64 -16.09
C ARG A 330 30.83 40.50 -16.65
N ARG A 331 30.38 41.49 -17.41
CA ARG A 331 29.07 41.44 -18.09
C ARG A 331 29.13 40.50 -19.29
N ILE A 332 28.09 39.67 -19.46
CA ILE A 332 27.98 38.76 -20.61
C ILE A 332 27.81 39.59 -21.91
N PRO A 333 28.74 39.46 -22.89
CA PRO A 333 28.71 40.22 -24.14
C PRO A 333 27.50 39.82 -25.00
N LYS A 334 27.27 40.58 -26.07
CA LYS A 334 26.25 40.23 -27.07
C LYS A 334 26.81 39.17 -28.01
N TYR A 335 26.03 38.15 -28.32
CA TYR A 335 26.41 37.12 -29.29
C TYR A 335 26.56 37.70 -30.70
N LYS A 336 27.40 37.06 -31.51
CA LYS A 336 27.53 37.29 -32.95
C LYS A 336 26.93 36.09 -33.68
N VAL A 337 26.06 36.32 -34.67
CA VAL A 337 25.54 35.24 -35.51
C VAL A 337 26.53 35.01 -36.64
N LEU A 338 27.03 33.77 -36.78
CA LEU A 338 28.01 33.38 -37.78
C LEU A 338 27.35 32.95 -39.09
N ILE A 339 26.36 32.05 -39.02
CA ILE A 339 25.70 31.47 -40.21
C ILE A 339 24.20 31.34 -39.91
N LYS A 340 23.34 31.60 -40.90
CA LYS A 340 21.89 31.39 -40.86
C LYS A 340 21.47 30.50 -42.04
N GLY A 341 20.27 29.94 -42.00
CA GLY A 341 19.73 29.20 -43.15
C GLY A 341 19.97 27.69 -43.13
N LEU A 342 20.53 27.14 -42.06
CA LEU A 342 21.06 25.78 -42.06
C LEU A 342 19.97 24.72 -41.81
N THR A 343 20.07 23.60 -42.52
CA THR A 343 19.36 22.36 -42.18
C THR A 343 19.92 21.73 -40.90
N VAL A 344 19.25 20.72 -40.34
CA VAL A 344 19.67 20.05 -39.09
C VAL A 344 21.06 19.41 -39.22
N ILE A 345 21.36 18.82 -40.38
CA ILE A 345 22.63 18.13 -40.65
C ILE A 345 23.73 19.16 -40.89
N GLU A 346 23.50 20.14 -41.75
CA GLU A 346 24.45 21.23 -42.00
C GLU A 346 24.78 21.96 -40.71
N ARG A 347 23.79 22.20 -39.85
CA ARG A 347 24.01 22.80 -38.53
C ARG A 347 25.02 22.02 -37.68
N GLN A 348 24.95 20.68 -37.65
CA GLN A 348 25.88 19.87 -36.86
C GLN A 348 27.30 19.93 -37.43
N ARG A 349 27.43 19.95 -38.75
CA ARG A 349 28.70 20.10 -39.45
C ARG A 349 29.29 21.49 -39.23
N GLU A 350 28.50 22.54 -39.45
CA GLU A 350 28.90 23.94 -39.30
C GLU A 350 29.22 24.30 -37.85
N GLU A 351 28.45 23.84 -36.86
CA GLU A 351 28.76 24.05 -35.44
C GLU A 351 30.15 23.50 -35.09
N ARG A 352 30.50 22.33 -35.65
CA ARG A 352 31.83 21.73 -35.45
C ARG A 352 32.92 22.47 -36.21
N ILE A 353 32.71 22.83 -37.47
CA ILE A 353 33.68 23.57 -38.28
C ILE A 353 33.99 24.92 -37.61
N GLN A 354 32.96 25.67 -37.21
CA GLN A 354 33.13 26.96 -36.55
C GLN A 354 33.80 26.80 -35.18
N SER A 355 33.46 25.77 -34.41
CA SER A 355 34.18 25.47 -33.14
C SER A 355 35.67 25.19 -33.39
N LEU A 356 36.01 24.41 -34.40
CA LEU A 356 37.41 24.12 -34.77
C LEU A 356 38.13 25.37 -35.26
N TYR A 357 37.48 26.22 -36.06
CA TYR A 357 38.06 27.48 -36.53
C TYR A 357 38.44 28.40 -35.37
N TYR A 358 37.54 28.59 -34.41
CA TYR A 358 37.83 29.40 -33.23
C TYR A 358 38.96 28.82 -32.38
N ARG A 359 39.04 27.49 -32.24
CA ARG A 359 40.06 26.81 -31.44
C ARG A 359 41.44 26.75 -32.11
N ASP A 360 41.47 26.28 -33.35
CA ASP A 360 42.70 25.88 -34.03
C ASP A 360 43.32 27.01 -34.84
N ILE A 361 42.49 27.91 -35.39
CA ILE A 361 42.96 29.04 -36.23
C ILE A 361 43.03 30.33 -35.44
N LEU A 362 41.98 30.65 -34.68
CA LEU A 362 41.94 31.89 -33.88
C LEU A 362 42.52 31.72 -32.46
N HIS A 363 42.94 30.51 -32.09
CA HIS A 363 43.56 30.17 -30.81
C HIS A 363 42.73 30.51 -29.57
N TYR A 364 41.39 30.41 -29.67
CA TYR A 364 40.49 30.55 -28.52
C TYR A 364 40.35 29.24 -27.73
N THR A 365 40.22 29.36 -26.42
CA THR A 365 39.79 28.23 -25.58
C THR A 365 38.27 28.10 -25.62
N LEU A 366 37.76 26.93 -26.00
CA LEU A 366 36.32 26.69 -26.13
C LEU A 366 35.65 26.43 -24.77
N LEU A 367 34.55 27.13 -24.51
CA LEU A 367 33.70 26.93 -23.32
C LEU A 367 32.73 25.76 -23.47
N ASN A 368 32.41 25.36 -24.72
CA ASN A 368 31.60 24.19 -25.03
C ASN A 368 32.47 22.95 -25.26
N ASN A 369 31.93 21.76 -24.97
CA ASN A 369 32.65 20.51 -25.21
C ASN A 369 32.54 20.09 -26.68
N ILE A 370 33.65 20.22 -27.41
CA ILE A 370 33.73 19.92 -28.84
C ILE A 370 33.51 18.43 -29.16
N ASN A 371 33.69 17.52 -28.20
CA ASN A 371 33.45 16.09 -28.41
C ASN A 371 31.95 15.74 -28.41
N LEU A 372 31.08 16.71 -28.08
CA LEU A 372 29.63 16.59 -28.16
C LEU A 372 29.05 17.24 -29.44
N THR A 373 29.89 17.83 -30.30
CA THR A 373 29.50 18.44 -31.57
C THR A 373 29.95 17.59 -32.76
N GLY A 374 29.17 17.59 -33.84
CA GLY A 374 29.41 16.80 -35.04
C GLY A 374 28.21 15.97 -35.49
N GLU A 375 28.26 15.51 -36.74
CA GLU A 375 27.19 14.73 -37.37
C GLU A 375 26.86 13.48 -36.54
N ASN A 376 25.59 13.33 -36.14
CA ASN A 376 25.08 12.20 -35.36
C ASN A 376 25.68 11.99 -33.94
N ILE A 377 26.50 12.92 -33.43
CA ILE A 377 27.17 12.79 -32.11
C ILE A 377 26.37 13.52 -31.01
N GLY A 378 25.76 14.66 -31.32
CA GLY A 378 24.99 15.47 -30.38
C GLY A 378 23.53 15.04 -30.25
N SER A 379 22.97 15.12 -29.03
CA SER A 379 21.53 14.99 -28.83
C SER A 379 20.81 16.08 -29.63
N ILE A 380 19.95 15.64 -30.55
CA ILE A 380 18.88 16.40 -31.21
C ILE A 380 17.93 16.86 -30.09
N GLY A 381 18.32 17.91 -29.35
CA GLY A 381 17.59 18.41 -28.17
C GLY A 381 16.13 18.64 -28.54
N SER A 382 15.20 18.03 -27.78
CA SER A 382 13.73 18.01 -27.98
C SER A 382 13.24 18.58 -29.33
N LEU A 383 13.64 17.93 -30.42
CA LEU A 383 13.58 18.52 -31.76
C LEU A 383 12.25 18.22 -32.49
N ALA A 384 11.19 17.99 -31.72
CA ALA A 384 9.85 17.87 -32.24
C ALA A 384 8.86 18.38 -31.20
N TYR A 385 8.14 19.46 -31.52
CA TYR A 385 6.90 19.73 -30.83
C TYR A 385 5.96 18.55 -31.12
N LYS A 386 5.76 17.68 -30.12
CA LYS A 386 5.05 16.40 -30.25
C LYS A 386 3.65 16.56 -30.85
N TRP A 387 3.04 17.73 -30.68
CA TRP A 387 1.63 18.00 -30.93
C TRP A 387 1.38 19.18 -31.89
N SER A 388 1.61 19.05 -33.19
CA SER A 388 1.15 20.09 -34.14
C SER A 388 -0.38 20.28 -34.07
N ARG A 389 -0.91 21.43 -34.49
CA ARG A 389 -2.37 21.69 -34.51
C ARG A 389 -3.15 20.55 -35.18
N GLU A 390 -2.70 20.06 -36.33
CA GLU A 390 -3.29 18.92 -37.04
C GLU A 390 -3.22 17.58 -36.28
N LYS A 391 -2.14 17.33 -35.53
CA LYS A 391 -2.03 16.13 -34.69
C LYS A 391 -2.96 16.21 -33.49
N VAL A 392 -3.12 17.40 -32.91
CA VAL A 392 -4.09 17.64 -31.84
C VAL A 392 -5.51 17.39 -32.35
N LEU A 393 -5.85 17.82 -33.57
CA LEU A 393 -7.16 17.54 -34.19
C LEU A 393 -7.41 16.02 -34.33
N ARG A 394 -6.51 15.31 -35.02
CA ARG A 394 -6.63 13.85 -35.25
C ARG A 394 -6.65 13.03 -33.96
N GLU A 395 -5.96 13.50 -32.93
CA GLU A 395 -5.96 12.83 -31.64
C GLU A 395 -7.25 13.12 -30.85
N ALA A 396 -7.77 14.36 -30.94
CA ALA A 396 -9.01 14.76 -30.29
C ALA A 396 -10.25 14.05 -30.88
N GLU A 397 -10.26 13.73 -32.18
CA GLU A 397 -11.32 12.97 -32.86
C GLU A 397 -11.59 11.58 -32.26
N LYS A 398 -10.61 11.00 -31.55
CA LYS A 398 -10.73 9.69 -30.90
C LYS A 398 -11.57 9.72 -29.62
N TYR A 399 -11.95 10.90 -29.15
CA TYR A 399 -12.64 11.10 -27.88
C TYR A 399 -13.97 11.81 -28.10
N GLU A 400 -14.97 11.47 -27.29
CA GLU A 400 -16.29 12.09 -27.36
C GLU A 400 -16.41 13.30 -26.44
N THR A 401 -15.61 13.36 -25.37
CA THR A 401 -15.67 14.44 -24.38
C THR A 401 -14.29 15.06 -24.06
N PRO A 402 -14.24 16.35 -23.68
CA PRO A 402 -13.00 17.00 -23.23
C PRO A 402 -12.32 16.32 -22.04
N THR A 403 -13.11 15.72 -21.14
CA THR A 403 -12.59 15.02 -19.95
C THR A 403 -11.89 13.73 -20.35
N GLU A 404 -12.44 12.99 -21.30
CA GLU A 404 -11.77 11.81 -21.85
C GLU A 404 -10.51 12.18 -22.61
N PHE A 405 -10.54 13.27 -23.37
CA PHE A 405 -9.37 13.79 -24.06
C PHE A 405 -8.25 14.18 -23.09
N LEU A 406 -8.57 14.87 -21.99
CA LEU A 406 -7.63 15.21 -20.92
C LEU A 406 -7.05 13.96 -20.24
N THR A 407 -7.92 13.02 -19.86
CA THR A 407 -7.50 11.85 -19.06
C THR A 407 -6.72 10.83 -19.88
N LYS A 408 -7.10 10.62 -21.14
CA LYS A 408 -6.48 9.63 -22.03
C LYS A 408 -5.34 10.21 -22.87
N SER A 409 -5.32 11.52 -23.14
CA SER A 409 -4.28 12.19 -23.94
C SER A 409 -3.93 13.59 -23.41
N ALA A 410 -3.54 13.67 -22.13
CA ALA A 410 -3.22 14.93 -21.43
C ALA A 410 -2.25 15.85 -22.21
N GLY A 411 -1.21 15.28 -22.85
CA GLY A 411 -0.26 16.09 -23.61
C GLY A 411 -0.86 16.75 -24.87
N ALA A 412 -1.81 16.08 -25.55
CA ALA A 412 -2.51 16.66 -26.69
C ALA A 412 -3.52 17.71 -26.24
N TYR A 413 -4.18 17.46 -25.11
CA TYR A 413 -5.09 18.38 -24.46
C TYR A 413 -4.39 19.69 -24.05
N ASP A 414 -3.22 19.61 -23.42
CA ASP A 414 -2.42 20.77 -23.03
C ASP A 414 -1.97 21.58 -24.26
N ALA A 415 -1.61 20.89 -25.35
CA ALA A 415 -1.29 21.54 -26.62
C ALA A 415 -2.53 22.23 -27.24
N ALA A 416 -3.71 21.63 -27.15
CA ALA A 416 -4.96 22.24 -27.60
C ALA A 416 -5.28 23.54 -26.84
N LEU A 417 -5.06 23.56 -25.52
CA LEU A 417 -5.21 24.77 -24.71
C LEU A 417 -4.19 25.84 -25.11
N LYS A 418 -2.92 25.47 -25.29
CA LYS A 418 -1.86 26.39 -25.73
C LYS A 418 -2.20 27.06 -27.08
N TYR A 419 -2.81 26.32 -27.99
CA TYR A 419 -3.24 26.83 -29.29
C TYR A 419 -4.63 27.49 -29.30
N LYS A 420 -5.30 27.60 -28.15
CA LYS A 420 -6.67 28.13 -28.03
C LYS A 420 -7.70 27.38 -28.89
N MET A 421 -7.46 26.09 -29.15
CA MET A 421 -8.31 25.22 -29.98
C MET A 421 -9.45 24.57 -29.18
N MET A 422 -9.49 24.70 -27.86
CA MET A 422 -10.57 24.16 -27.02
C MET A 422 -11.83 25.03 -27.10
N ASN A 423 -12.41 25.18 -28.28
CA ASN A 423 -13.59 26.00 -28.56
C ASN A 423 -14.59 25.26 -29.47
N LYS A 424 -15.80 25.83 -29.61
CA LYS A 424 -16.90 25.22 -30.38
C LYS A 424 -16.60 25.16 -31.88
N GLU A 425 -15.81 26.10 -32.41
CA GLU A 425 -15.43 26.14 -33.82
C GLU A 425 -14.51 24.98 -34.20
N THR A 426 -13.55 24.66 -33.33
CA THR A 426 -12.52 23.65 -33.59
C THR A 426 -12.97 22.25 -33.16
N PHE A 427 -13.71 22.14 -32.05
CA PHE A 427 -14.21 20.86 -31.51
C PHE A 427 -15.72 20.90 -31.24
N PRO A 428 -16.57 21.00 -32.28
CA PRO A 428 -18.01 21.14 -32.09
C PRO A 428 -18.65 19.96 -31.35
N TRP A 429 -18.15 18.73 -31.53
CA TRP A 429 -18.70 17.53 -30.90
C TRP A 429 -18.49 17.51 -29.37
N PHE A 430 -17.35 18.02 -28.89
CA PHE A 430 -17.05 18.16 -27.46
C PHE A 430 -18.04 19.07 -26.71
N TYR A 431 -18.67 20.00 -27.43
CA TYR A 431 -19.54 21.04 -26.88
C TYR A 431 -21.00 20.91 -27.30
N SER A 432 -21.39 19.77 -27.87
CA SER A 432 -22.77 19.46 -28.25
C SER A 432 -23.76 19.50 -27.07
N LYS A 433 -23.29 19.16 -25.86
CA LYS A 433 -24.10 19.12 -24.62
C LYS A 433 -23.56 20.00 -23.48
N ARG A 434 -22.42 20.68 -23.66
CA ARG A 434 -21.74 21.48 -22.62
C ARG A 434 -21.03 22.70 -23.23
N MET A 435 -20.95 23.80 -22.48
CA MET A 435 -20.23 24.99 -22.91
C MET A 435 -18.69 24.86 -22.73
N PRO A 436 -17.88 25.62 -23.49
CA PRO A 436 -16.41 25.59 -23.40
C PRO A 436 -15.84 25.91 -22.01
N PRO A 437 -14.61 25.44 -21.68
CA PRO A 437 -13.91 25.86 -20.48
C PRO A 437 -13.79 27.39 -20.44
N ARG A 438 -14.06 27.99 -19.27
CA ARG A 438 -14.08 29.46 -19.05
C ARG A 438 -15.20 30.23 -19.75
N TRP A 439 -16.13 29.56 -20.45
CA TRP A 439 -17.29 30.21 -21.06
C TRP A 439 -18.10 31.06 -20.06
N TRP A 440 -18.35 30.50 -18.88
CA TRP A 440 -19.07 31.17 -17.79
C TRP A 440 -18.26 32.24 -17.06
N ASN A 441 -16.97 32.42 -17.36
CA ASN A 441 -16.19 33.52 -16.77
C ASN A 441 -16.55 34.88 -17.38
N VAL A 442 -17.20 34.88 -18.55
CA VAL A 442 -17.71 36.08 -19.23
C VAL A 442 -19.07 36.44 -18.62
N LYS A 443 -19.21 37.69 -18.16
CA LYS A 443 -20.39 38.17 -17.41
C LYS A 443 -21.67 38.06 -18.25
N GLU A 444 -21.58 38.46 -19.51
CA GLU A 444 -22.67 38.53 -20.47
C GLU A 444 -23.31 37.16 -20.70
N HIS A 445 -22.49 36.11 -20.88
CA HIS A 445 -22.98 34.75 -21.06
C HIS A 445 -23.77 34.24 -19.85
N VAL A 446 -23.32 34.56 -18.64
CA VAL A 446 -24.03 34.19 -17.40
C VAL A 446 -25.37 34.92 -17.32
N PHE A 447 -25.42 36.19 -17.73
CA PHE A 447 -26.64 37.00 -17.71
C PHE A 447 -27.67 36.49 -18.71
N GLU A 448 -27.26 36.24 -19.95
CA GLU A 448 -28.14 35.66 -20.99
C GLU A 448 -28.73 34.31 -20.57
N GLU A 449 -27.92 33.45 -19.96
CA GLU A 449 -28.40 32.15 -19.47
C GLU A 449 -29.33 32.30 -18.27
N SER A 450 -29.03 33.22 -17.35
CA SER A 450 -29.85 33.45 -16.14
C SER A 450 -31.25 33.96 -16.46
N LYS A 451 -31.42 34.74 -17.54
CA LYS A 451 -32.73 35.26 -17.99
C LYS A 451 -33.72 34.19 -18.42
N LYS A 452 -33.25 32.95 -18.64
CA LYS A 452 -34.11 31.80 -19.00
C LYS A 452 -34.89 31.24 -17.81
N TYR A 453 -34.58 31.67 -16.59
CA TYR A 453 -35.16 31.13 -15.35
C TYR A 453 -35.86 32.22 -14.55
N LYS A 454 -36.84 31.84 -13.73
CA LYS A 454 -37.62 32.79 -12.92
C LYS A 454 -37.10 32.92 -11.49
N THR A 455 -36.53 31.86 -10.92
CA THR A 455 -36.01 31.86 -9.53
C THR A 455 -34.54 31.48 -9.46
N TRP A 456 -33.86 31.94 -8.40
CA TRP A 456 -32.46 31.61 -8.13
C TRP A 456 -32.23 30.09 -7.96
N ASN A 457 -33.16 29.36 -7.32
CA ASN A 457 -33.04 27.91 -7.20
C ASN A 457 -33.28 27.20 -8.53
N GLU A 458 -34.21 27.67 -9.36
CA GLU A 458 -34.42 27.10 -10.68
C GLU A 458 -33.17 27.26 -11.55
N PHE A 459 -32.54 28.43 -11.50
CA PHE A 459 -31.26 28.70 -12.17
C PHE A 459 -30.15 27.78 -11.63
N PHE A 460 -30.08 27.56 -10.31
CA PHE A 460 -29.14 26.61 -9.72
C PHE A 460 -29.31 25.18 -10.24
N LEU A 461 -30.55 24.68 -10.24
CA LEU A 461 -30.84 23.29 -10.59
C LEU A 461 -30.64 23.02 -12.08
N LYS A 462 -31.07 23.95 -12.94
CA LYS A 462 -31.06 23.76 -14.40
C LYS A 462 -29.75 24.23 -15.06
N SER A 463 -29.07 25.22 -14.49
CA SER A 463 -27.80 25.76 -15.01
C SER A 463 -26.78 26.04 -13.90
N SER A 464 -26.45 24.99 -13.16
CA SER A 464 -25.54 25.04 -12.00
C SER A 464 -24.17 25.69 -12.32
N ALA A 465 -23.59 25.44 -13.48
CA ALA A 465 -22.29 25.99 -13.87
C ALA A 465 -22.31 27.53 -14.04
N ALA A 466 -23.35 28.05 -14.70
CA ALA A 466 -23.57 29.48 -14.85
C ALA A 466 -23.88 30.12 -13.48
N HIS A 467 -24.75 29.49 -12.70
CA HIS A 467 -25.08 29.89 -11.34
C HIS A 467 -23.84 30.00 -10.44
N PHE A 468 -22.96 28.99 -10.41
CA PHE A 468 -21.73 29.03 -9.61
C PHE A 468 -20.79 30.16 -10.05
N SER A 469 -20.70 30.43 -11.35
CA SER A 469 -19.92 31.57 -11.84
C SER A 469 -20.50 32.90 -11.38
N ALA A 470 -21.83 33.06 -11.43
CA ALA A 470 -22.53 34.24 -10.92
C ALA A 470 -22.19 34.51 -9.45
N ARG A 471 -22.24 33.47 -8.61
CA ARG A 471 -21.89 33.57 -7.17
C ARG A 471 -20.43 33.92 -6.95
N LYS A 472 -19.52 33.25 -7.67
CA LYS A 472 -18.08 33.47 -7.56
C LYS A 472 -17.69 34.91 -7.91
N ASN A 473 -18.35 35.49 -8.92
CA ASN A 473 -18.11 36.85 -9.38
C ASN A 473 -19.03 37.90 -8.72
N LYS A 474 -19.80 37.52 -7.68
CA LYS A 474 -20.71 38.40 -6.91
C LYS A 474 -21.76 39.13 -7.77
N LEU A 475 -22.20 38.52 -8.86
CA LEU A 475 -23.18 39.09 -9.80
C LEU A 475 -24.64 38.96 -9.32
N GLU A 476 -24.85 38.43 -8.11
CA GLU A 476 -26.17 38.10 -7.56
C GLU A 476 -27.10 39.31 -7.42
N ASN A 477 -26.55 40.49 -7.14
CA ASN A 477 -27.34 41.71 -6.93
C ASN A 477 -27.72 42.40 -8.24
N GLU A 478 -27.02 42.09 -9.34
CA GLU A 478 -27.28 42.67 -10.66
C GLU A 478 -28.35 41.88 -11.44
N MET A 479 -28.60 40.62 -11.05
CA MET A 479 -29.61 39.74 -11.66
C MET A 479 -30.99 39.96 -11.03
N THR A 480 -31.52 41.17 -11.17
CA THR A 480 -32.79 41.61 -10.55
C THR A 480 -34.03 40.88 -11.05
N TRP A 481 -33.94 40.17 -12.17
CA TRP A 481 -35.01 39.34 -12.74
C TRP A 481 -35.17 37.96 -12.09
N LEU A 482 -34.23 37.53 -11.23
CA LEU A 482 -34.33 36.26 -10.53
C LEU A 482 -34.91 36.46 -9.12
N SER A 483 -36.09 35.91 -8.87
CA SER A 483 -36.68 35.88 -7.53
C SER A 483 -35.89 34.97 -6.60
N ARG A 484 -35.64 35.42 -5.36
CA ARG A 484 -35.02 34.60 -4.31
C ARG A 484 -36.10 33.79 -3.58
N ASP A 485 -36.03 32.47 -3.64
CA ASP A 485 -36.92 31.55 -2.91
C ASP A 485 -36.62 31.48 -1.39
N GLN A 486 -35.96 32.51 -0.82
CA GLN A 486 -35.63 32.54 0.60
C GLN A 486 -36.81 33.11 1.38
N ALA A 487 -37.12 32.49 2.51
CA ALA A 487 -38.05 33.06 3.48
C ALA A 487 -37.59 34.48 3.87
N PRO A 488 -38.53 35.43 4.10
CA PRO A 488 -38.20 36.81 4.45
C PRO A 488 -37.15 36.89 5.56
N GLN A 489 -36.28 37.91 5.51
CA GLN A 489 -35.31 38.14 6.56
C GLN A 489 -36.03 38.34 7.90
N GLY A 490 -35.74 37.50 8.90
CA GLY A 490 -36.49 37.47 10.17
C GLY A 490 -37.44 36.28 10.34
N TYR A 491 -37.75 35.53 9.27
CA TYR A 491 -38.77 34.48 9.31
C TYR A 491 -38.43 33.33 10.27
N TRP A 492 -37.17 32.86 10.29
CA TRP A 492 -36.72 31.80 11.20
C TRP A 492 -36.32 32.32 12.59
N GLN A 493 -36.33 33.64 12.78
CA GLN A 493 -36.13 34.28 14.07
C GLN A 493 -37.42 34.31 14.92
N ASN A 494 -38.54 33.82 14.37
CA ASN A 494 -39.78 33.57 15.10
C ASN A 494 -39.84 32.10 15.56
N GLU A 495 -40.03 31.89 16.85
CA GLU A 495 -40.14 30.57 17.48
C GLU A 495 -41.25 29.71 16.87
N GLU A 496 -42.40 30.30 16.54
CA GLU A 496 -43.60 29.59 16.07
C GLU A 496 -43.38 28.96 14.69
N ASN A 497 -42.74 29.70 13.77
CA ASN A 497 -42.38 29.21 12.44
C ASN A 497 -41.39 28.04 12.52
N VAL A 498 -40.44 28.10 13.46
CA VAL A 498 -39.47 27.02 13.69
C VAL A 498 -40.16 25.79 14.26
N LEU A 499 -41.12 25.95 15.17
CA LEU A 499 -41.91 24.85 15.73
C LEU A 499 -42.77 24.17 14.68
N GLU A 500 -43.46 24.93 13.82
CA GLU A 500 -44.29 24.39 12.75
C GLU A 500 -43.45 23.59 11.74
N GLU A 501 -42.32 24.13 11.30
CA GLU A 501 -41.42 23.45 10.37
C GLU A 501 -40.81 22.18 10.98
N SER A 502 -40.50 22.21 12.29
CA SER A 502 -39.92 21.08 13.01
C SER A 502 -40.84 19.85 13.04
N LYS A 503 -42.17 20.01 12.91
CA LYS A 503 -43.15 18.90 12.86
C LYS A 503 -42.97 17.99 11.65
N LYS A 504 -42.33 18.49 10.58
CA LYS A 504 -42.04 17.71 9.36
C LYS A 504 -40.94 16.66 9.55
N TYR A 505 -40.20 16.72 10.66
CA TYR A 505 -39.03 15.89 10.90
C TYR A 505 -39.16 15.06 12.18
N THR A 506 -38.59 13.86 12.16
CA THR A 506 -38.69 12.90 13.28
C THR A 506 -37.41 12.79 14.11
N THR A 507 -36.26 13.19 13.56
CA THR A 507 -34.96 13.15 14.25
C THR A 507 -34.19 14.45 14.08
N ARG A 508 -33.33 14.79 15.05
CA ARG A 508 -32.50 16.02 14.98
C ARG A 508 -31.63 16.07 13.73
N THR A 509 -31.16 14.91 13.25
CA THR A 509 -30.36 14.81 12.03
C THR A 509 -31.17 15.08 10.77
N ASP A 510 -32.43 14.65 10.73
CA ASP A 510 -33.31 14.90 9.58
C ASP A 510 -33.74 16.36 9.55
N PHE A 511 -34.00 16.94 10.73
CA PHE A 511 -34.30 18.37 10.87
C PHE A 511 -33.14 19.27 10.39
N CYS A 512 -31.90 18.97 10.81
CA CYS A 512 -30.70 19.71 10.39
C CYS A 512 -30.47 19.66 8.86
N LYS A 513 -30.76 18.52 8.23
CA LYS A 513 -30.61 18.34 6.78
C LYS A 513 -31.74 18.98 5.98
N GLY A 514 -32.96 18.94 6.51
CA GLY A 514 -34.14 19.45 5.82
C GLY A 514 -34.27 20.97 5.89
N CYS A 515 -34.06 21.57 7.07
CA CYS A 515 -34.12 23.01 7.26
C CYS A 515 -33.04 23.47 8.25
N HIS A 516 -31.83 23.73 7.73
CA HIS A 516 -30.67 24.08 8.55
C HIS A 516 -30.87 25.39 9.34
N ALA A 517 -31.55 26.39 8.76
CA ALA A 517 -31.81 27.68 9.40
C ALA A 517 -32.73 27.54 10.64
N ALA A 518 -33.83 26.78 10.50
CA ALA A 518 -34.74 26.49 11.60
C ALA A 518 -34.05 25.65 12.69
N TYR A 519 -33.25 24.65 12.30
CA TYR A 519 -32.46 23.84 13.23
C TYR A 519 -31.44 24.67 14.02
N ASP A 520 -30.72 25.59 13.37
CA ASP A 520 -29.71 26.43 14.02
C ASP A 520 -30.33 27.37 15.05
N TYR A 521 -31.48 28.00 14.72
CA TYR A 521 -32.25 28.81 15.67
C TYR A 521 -32.73 27.97 16.87
N ALA A 522 -33.34 26.80 16.62
CA ALA A 522 -33.78 25.87 17.66
C ALA A 522 -32.62 25.43 18.57
N SER A 523 -31.42 25.23 18.00
CA SER A 523 -30.24 24.85 18.76
C SER A 523 -29.67 25.98 19.62
N LYS A 524 -29.66 27.23 19.11
CA LYS A 524 -29.14 28.40 19.82
C LYS A 524 -30.07 28.85 20.95
N HIS A 525 -31.38 28.76 20.75
CA HIS A 525 -32.40 29.17 21.72
C HIS A 525 -32.93 28.00 22.58
N ASN A 526 -32.31 26.81 22.49
CA ASN A 526 -32.65 25.62 23.26
C ASN A 526 -34.13 25.20 23.20
N LEU A 527 -34.76 25.31 22.02
CA LEU A 527 -36.18 25.03 21.81
C LEU A 527 -36.52 23.52 21.80
N TRP A 528 -35.56 22.66 22.18
CA TRP A 528 -35.72 21.20 22.12
C TRP A 528 -36.81 20.67 23.06
N GLU A 529 -37.04 21.33 24.20
CA GLU A 529 -38.09 20.96 25.15
C GLU A 529 -39.50 21.14 24.55
N LYS A 530 -39.65 22.15 23.68
CA LYS A 530 -40.89 22.45 22.96
C LYS A 530 -41.10 21.56 21.71
N MET A 531 -40.14 20.68 21.39
CA MET A 531 -40.17 19.78 20.23
C MET A 531 -40.04 18.28 20.65
N PRO A 532 -40.96 17.75 21.48
CA PRO A 532 -40.85 16.38 22.02
C PRO A 532 -40.91 15.26 20.96
N TRP A 533 -41.42 15.55 19.75
CA TRP A 533 -41.49 14.59 18.64
C TRP A 533 -40.12 14.34 17.96
N ILE A 534 -39.13 15.22 18.16
CA ILE A 534 -37.79 15.07 17.56
C ILE A 534 -36.90 14.17 18.44
N LYS A 535 -36.70 12.93 18.01
CA LYS A 535 -35.91 11.93 18.74
C LYS A 535 -34.40 12.17 18.61
N THR A 536 -33.67 11.96 19.70
CA THR A 536 -32.18 11.96 19.72
C THR A 536 -31.65 10.53 19.66
N LYS A 537 -30.68 10.28 18.76
CA LYS A 537 -29.97 8.98 18.68
C LYS A 537 -28.67 8.96 19.50
N THR A 538 -28.21 10.13 19.96
CA THR A 538 -26.93 10.31 20.66
C THR A 538 -27.11 10.27 22.16
N LYS A 539 -26.19 9.59 22.86
CA LYS A 539 -26.10 9.64 24.33
C LYS A 539 -25.79 11.08 24.75
N VAL A 540 -26.49 11.55 25.78
CA VAL A 540 -26.36 12.93 26.30
C VAL A 540 -24.92 13.29 26.66
N ASN A 541 -24.58 14.57 26.51
CA ASN A 541 -23.24 15.08 26.81
C ASN A 541 -22.94 14.83 28.30
N GLY A 542 -21.79 14.23 28.62
CA GLY A 542 -21.47 13.81 30.00
C GLY A 542 -21.82 12.36 30.36
N TYR A 543 -22.38 11.57 29.43
CA TYR A 543 -22.69 10.15 29.68
C TYR A 543 -21.48 9.31 30.13
N TRP A 544 -20.29 9.60 29.61
CA TRP A 544 -19.04 8.91 29.95
C TRP A 544 -18.33 9.59 31.12
N THR A 545 -18.64 9.12 32.33
CA THR A 545 -17.88 9.42 33.56
C THR A 545 -16.67 8.49 33.67
N LYS A 546 -15.72 8.79 34.56
CA LYS A 546 -14.52 7.96 34.76
C LYS A 546 -14.90 6.53 35.13
N GLU A 547 -15.86 6.38 36.04
CA GLU A 547 -16.36 5.11 36.56
C GLU A 547 -16.97 4.27 35.43
N ARG A 548 -17.84 4.86 34.61
CA ARG A 548 -18.48 4.16 33.49
C ARG A 548 -17.47 3.74 32.42
N VAL A 549 -16.44 4.54 32.20
CA VAL A 549 -15.36 4.20 31.26
C VAL A 549 -14.49 3.08 31.81
N PHE A 550 -14.28 3.00 33.13
CA PHE A 550 -13.58 1.89 33.79
C PHE A 550 -14.42 0.61 33.77
N GLU A 551 -15.72 0.67 34.07
CA GLU A 551 -16.65 -0.45 33.97
C GLU A 551 -16.72 -1.01 32.55
N GLU A 552 -16.78 -0.13 31.54
CA GLU A 552 -16.78 -0.54 30.14
C GLU A 552 -15.41 -1.10 29.73
N GLY A 553 -14.31 -0.50 30.21
CA GLY A 553 -12.93 -0.94 29.98
C GLY A 553 -12.60 -2.28 30.63
N ALA A 554 -13.22 -2.62 31.76
CA ALA A 554 -13.04 -3.89 32.47
C ALA A 554 -13.55 -5.10 31.68
N LYS A 555 -14.40 -4.89 30.66
CA LYS A 555 -14.87 -5.95 29.75
C LYS A 555 -13.80 -6.43 28.77
N TYR A 556 -12.69 -5.71 28.67
CA TYR A 556 -11.64 -5.96 27.69
C TYR A 556 -10.30 -6.24 28.38
N THR A 557 -9.53 -7.16 27.81
CA THR A 557 -8.23 -7.57 28.35
C THR A 557 -7.05 -6.82 27.74
N THR A 558 -7.21 -6.22 26.55
CA THR A 558 -6.15 -5.47 25.87
C THR A 558 -6.64 -4.11 25.42
N LYS A 559 -5.74 -3.11 25.34
CA LYS A 559 -6.07 -1.77 24.84
C LYS A 559 -6.69 -1.79 23.43
N LYS A 560 -6.23 -2.71 22.58
CA LYS A 560 -6.72 -2.86 21.19
C LYS A 560 -8.15 -3.42 21.16
N ASP A 561 -8.48 -4.34 22.05
CA ASP A 561 -9.84 -4.89 22.14
C ASP A 561 -10.81 -3.85 22.70
N PHE A 562 -10.37 -3.06 23.68
CA PHE A 562 -11.16 -1.94 24.21
C PHE A 562 -11.45 -0.87 23.14
N GLN A 563 -10.43 -0.49 22.35
CA GLN A 563 -10.59 0.46 21.24
C GLN A 563 -11.63 -0.01 20.21
N LYS A 564 -11.65 -1.30 19.88
CA LYS A 564 -12.58 -1.87 18.89
C LYS A 564 -13.99 -2.04 19.44
N GLY A 565 -14.12 -2.53 20.67
CA GLY A 565 -15.42 -2.85 21.26
C GLY A 565 -16.18 -1.62 21.78
N ALA A 566 -15.45 -0.61 22.30
CA ALA A 566 -16.04 0.59 22.86
C ALA A 566 -15.25 1.85 22.46
N PRO A 567 -15.29 2.26 21.17
CA PRO A 567 -14.44 3.34 20.64
C PRO A 567 -14.70 4.70 21.30
N THR A 568 -15.94 5.00 21.66
CA THR A 568 -16.31 6.27 22.31
C THR A 568 -15.82 6.34 23.77
N ALA A 569 -15.90 5.24 24.51
CA ALA A 569 -15.34 5.12 25.85
C ALA A 569 -13.80 5.16 25.82
N TYR A 570 -13.18 4.44 24.89
CA TYR A 570 -11.72 4.44 24.69
C TYR A 570 -11.19 5.85 24.35
N SER A 571 -11.88 6.57 23.47
CA SER A 571 -11.52 7.95 23.10
C SER A 571 -11.60 8.89 24.32
N LYS A 572 -12.65 8.76 25.14
CA LYS A 572 -12.78 9.53 26.39
C LYS A 572 -11.68 9.18 27.39
N ALA A 573 -11.36 7.89 27.54
CA ALA A 573 -10.27 7.41 28.39
C ALA A 573 -8.90 7.96 27.97
N THR A 574 -8.66 8.03 26.66
CA THR A 574 -7.40 8.54 26.09
C THR A 574 -7.29 10.05 26.27
N LYS A 575 -8.36 10.80 25.95
CA LYS A 575 -8.39 12.26 26.05
C LYS A 575 -8.16 12.75 27.50
N ASN A 576 -8.67 12.01 28.48
CA ASN A 576 -8.55 12.33 29.90
C ASN A 576 -7.40 11.57 30.61
N LYS A 577 -6.51 10.89 29.87
CA LYS A 577 -5.39 10.08 30.41
C LYS A 577 -5.77 8.93 31.38
N TRP A 578 -7.04 8.61 31.51
CA TRP A 578 -7.57 7.49 32.31
C TRP A 578 -7.11 6.11 31.82
N ILE A 579 -6.67 6.01 30.56
CA ILE A 579 -6.22 4.74 29.97
C ILE A 579 -4.94 4.19 30.63
N GLU A 580 -4.15 5.05 31.29
CA GLU A 580 -2.93 4.65 32.02
C GLU A 580 -3.26 4.04 33.38
N GLU A 581 -4.36 4.46 33.99
CA GLU A 581 -4.86 3.94 35.27
C GLU A 581 -5.51 2.55 35.14
N MET A 582 -5.84 2.12 33.91
CA MET A 582 -6.44 0.82 33.61
C MET A 582 -5.38 -0.28 33.55
N THR A 583 -4.81 -0.63 34.70
CA THR A 583 -3.69 -1.59 34.85
C THR A 583 -4.00 -3.02 34.39
N TRP A 584 -5.28 -3.38 34.25
CA TRP A 584 -5.72 -4.70 33.74
C TRP A 584 -5.61 -4.85 32.21
N LEU A 585 -5.42 -3.75 31.46
CA LEU A 585 -5.27 -3.80 30.01
C LEU A 585 -3.83 -4.21 29.64
N VAL A 586 -3.62 -5.51 29.46
CA VAL A 586 -2.30 -6.08 29.14
C VAL A 586 -1.88 -5.68 27.72
N SER A 587 -0.71 -5.03 27.61
CA SER A 587 -0.06 -4.78 26.33
C SER A 587 0.70 -6.05 25.88
N LYS A 588 0.33 -6.60 24.72
CA LYS A 588 1.13 -7.65 24.06
C LYS A 588 2.39 -7.09 23.35
N VAL A 589 2.56 -5.77 23.34
CA VAL A 589 3.65 -5.08 22.65
C VAL A 589 4.75 -4.76 23.67
N LYS A 590 5.98 -5.19 23.39
CA LYS A 590 7.16 -4.86 24.18
C LYS A 590 7.37 -3.33 24.18
N PRO A 591 7.79 -2.72 25.30
CA PRO A 591 7.93 -1.27 25.40
C PRO A 591 8.94 -0.72 24.39
N MET A 592 8.78 0.56 24.03
CA MET A 592 9.73 1.31 23.21
C MET A 592 11.13 1.20 23.83
N GLY A 593 12.15 0.82 23.05
CA GLY A 593 13.52 0.63 23.54
C GLY A 593 13.83 -0.74 24.14
N TYR A 594 12.88 -1.68 24.24
CA TYR A 594 13.12 -3.03 24.77
C TYR A 594 14.29 -3.76 24.09
N TRP A 595 14.44 -3.59 22.76
CA TRP A 595 15.52 -4.17 21.96
C TRP A 595 16.81 -3.31 21.92
N GLN A 596 16.82 -2.14 22.54
CA GLN A 596 18.05 -1.36 22.75
C GLN A 596 18.87 -1.88 23.93
N ASN A 597 18.31 -2.81 24.72
CA ASN A 597 19.05 -3.51 25.76
C ASN A 597 19.70 -4.78 25.18
N LYS A 598 21.03 -4.83 25.23
CA LYS A 598 21.85 -5.95 24.73
C LYS A 598 21.47 -7.28 25.37
N GLN A 599 21.22 -7.32 26.67
CA GLN A 599 20.88 -8.54 27.40
C GLN A 599 19.56 -9.15 26.91
N ASN A 600 18.54 -8.32 26.69
CA ASN A 600 17.26 -8.76 26.14
C ASN A 600 17.40 -9.36 24.74
N VAL A 601 18.27 -8.79 23.91
CA VAL A 601 18.53 -9.24 22.55
C VAL A 601 19.32 -10.56 22.54
N ILE A 602 20.27 -10.74 23.47
CA ILE A 602 21.03 -11.98 23.67
C ILE A 602 20.13 -13.12 24.18
N GLU A 603 19.32 -12.88 25.21
CA GLU A 603 18.37 -13.86 25.74
C GLU A 603 17.35 -14.32 24.70
N GLU A 604 16.87 -13.39 23.86
CA GLU A 604 15.98 -13.73 22.75
C GLU A 604 16.71 -14.52 21.66
N ALA A 605 17.96 -14.16 21.35
CA ALA A 605 18.79 -14.85 20.36
C ALA A 605 19.13 -16.30 20.76
N HIS A 606 19.18 -16.61 22.06
CA HIS A 606 19.38 -17.99 22.56
C HIS A 606 18.22 -18.94 22.21
N LYS A 607 17.06 -18.44 21.80
CA LYS A 607 15.95 -19.27 21.32
C LYS A 607 16.17 -19.83 19.91
N TYR A 608 17.19 -19.36 19.20
CA TYR A 608 17.46 -19.68 17.81
C TYR A 608 18.82 -20.34 17.64
N SER A 609 18.94 -21.24 16.68
CA SER A 609 20.17 -21.99 16.43
C SER A 609 21.00 -21.43 15.26
N SER A 610 20.40 -20.57 14.44
CA SER A 610 21.05 -19.95 13.28
C SER A 610 20.69 -18.48 13.13
N ARG A 611 21.58 -17.71 12.47
CA ARG A 611 21.32 -16.28 12.19
C ARG A 611 20.09 -16.08 11.30
N VAL A 612 19.76 -17.07 10.45
CA VAL A 612 18.57 -17.03 9.59
C VAL A 612 17.30 -17.23 10.41
N GLU A 613 17.29 -18.20 11.32
CA GLU A 613 16.19 -18.42 12.25
C GLU A 613 15.95 -17.19 13.14
N PHE A 614 17.03 -16.61 13.68
CA PHE A 614 16.91 -15.40 14.50
C PHE A 614 16.35 -14.21 13.71
N ARG A 615 16.79 -14.04 12.44
CA ARG A 615 16.28 -12.99 11.53
C ARG A 615 14.78 -13.10 11.30
N TRP A 616 14.25 -14.30 11.09
CA TRP A 616 12.84 -14.50 10.76
C TRP A 616 11.96 -14.64 12.00
N GLY A 617 12.48 -15.20 13.08
CA GLY A 617 11.75 -15.38 14.33
C GLY A 617 11.53 -14.08 15.09
N THR A 618 12.57 -13.23 15.21
CA THR A 618 12.43 -11.91 15.85
C THR A 618 13.21 -10.83 15.08
N PRO A 619 12.64 -10.33 13.97
CA PRO A 619 13.31 -9.37 13.09
C PRO A 619 13.78 -8.10 13.79
N SER A 620 13.02 -7.60 14.76
CA SER A 620 13.36 -6.39 15.52
C SER A 620 14.59 -6.58 16.41
N ALA A 621 14.71 -7.73 17.09
CA ALA A 621 15.86 -8.07 17.92
C ALA A 621 17.10 -8.34 17.05
N TYR A 622 16.93 -9.07 15.94
CA TYR A 622 18.00 -9.32 14.97
C TYR A 622 18.56 -8.02 14.37
N ARG A 623 17.67 -7.07 14.03
CA ARG A 623 18.08 -5.76 13.51
C ARG A 623 18.83 -4.94 14.54
N ALA A 624 18.35 -4.90 15.78
CA ALA A 624 19.07 -4.26 16.88
C ALA A 624 20.46 -4.88 17.10
N ALA A 625 20.59 -6.21 16.99
CA ALA A 625 21.86 -6.90 17.07
C ALA A 625 22.83 -6.55 15.91
N ILE A 626 22.31 -6.29 14.69
CA ILE A 626 23.12 -5.84 13.56
C ILE A 626 23.55 -4.38 13.75
N ASP A 627 22.59 -3.49 14.02
CA ASP A 627 22.81 -2.05 14.05
C ASP A 627 23.80 -1.66 15.18
N ASN A 628 23.83 -2.43 16.27
CA ASN A 628 24.76 -2.25 17.39
C ASN A 628 25.97 -3.20 17.38
N GLY A 629 26.13 -4.04 16.35
CA GLY A 629 27.27 -4.98 16.22
C GLY A 629 27.26 -6.20 17.15
N TRP A 630 26.24 -6.38 18.01
CA TRP A 630 26.14 -7.52 18.95
C TRP A 630 25.99 -8.88 18.26
N ILE A 631 25.55 -8.91 17.00
CA ILE A 631 25.34 -10.15 16.24
C ILE A 631 26.62 -11.00 16.12
N ASP A 632 27.79 -10.36 16.18
CA ASP A 632 29.08 -11.05 16.10
C ASP A 632 29.52 -11.67 17.43
N GLU A 633 29.00 -11.18 18.56
CA GLU A 633 29.18 -11.79 19.88
C GLU A 633 28.30 -13.04 20.07
N MET A 634 27.25 -13.19 19.24
CA MET A 634 26.32 -14.33 19.27
C MET A 634 26.90 -15.56 18.55
N THR A 635 27.97 -16.13 19.09
CA THR A 635 28.76 -17.20 18.47
C THR A 635 28.01 -18.52 18.27
N TRP A 636 26.93 -18.77 19.03
CA TRP A 636 26.09 -19.96 18.89
C TRP A 636 25.19 -19.94 17.65
N LEU A 637 24.95 -18.77 17.06
CA LEU A 637 24.12 -18.64 15.87
C LEU A 637 24.89 -19.09 14.62
N LYS A 638 24.61 -20.30 14.16
CA LYS A 638 25.22 -20.87 12.94
C LYS A 638 24.98 -19.95 11.73
N ARG A 639 26.04 -19.70 10.95
CA ARG A 639 25.94 -19.04 9.64
C ARG A 639 25.63 -20.09 8.59
N PRO A 640 24.67 -19.88 7.67
CA PRO A 640 24.43 -20.82 6.59
C PRO A 640 25.67 -20.93 5.68
N GLN A 641 26.10 -22.16 5.37
CA GLN A 641 27.25 -22.50 4.53
C GLN A 641 27.24 -21.77 3.16
N ASN A 642 26.05 -21.48 2.63
CA ASN A 642 25.83 -20.91 1.30
C ASN A 642 26.20 -19.42 1.13
N TYR A 643 26.60 -18.71 2.20
CA TYR A 643 27.04 -17.30 2.06
C TYR A 643 28.47 -17.17 1.50
N ASN A 644 29.31 -18.20 1.64
CA ASN A 644 30.73 -18.18 1.25
C ASN A 644 31.05 -18.92 -0.07
N LEU A 645 30.11 -19.69 -0.64
CA LEU A 645 30.38 -20.55 -1.80
C LEU A 645 30.56 -19.80 -3.13
N LYS A 646 30.06 -18.56 -3.26
CA LYS A 646 30.20 -17.80 -4.51
C LYS A 646 31.61 -17.23 -4.72
N TRP A 647 32.29 -16.87 -3.63
CA TRP A 647 33.59 -16.19 -3.66
C TRP A 647 34.60 -16.92 -2.77
N THR A 648 34.94 -18.15 -3.18
CA THR A 648 36.11 -18.87 -2.63
C THR A 648 37.40 -18.15 -3.05
N ARG A 649 38.51 -18.44 -2.38
CA ARG A 649 39.81 -17.83 -2.72
C ARG A 649 40.16 -18.10 -4.18
N GLU A 650 39.99 -19.33 -4.65
CA GLU A 650 40.28 -19.70 -6.04
C GLU A 650 39.41 -18.93 -7.04
N ASN A 651 38.09 -18.82 -6.78
CA ASN A 651 37.17 -18.12 -7.67
C ASN A 651 37.43 -16.60 -7.71
N VAL A 652 37.79 -16.01 -6.57
CA VAL A 652 38.16 -14.59 -6.50
C VAL A 652 39.46 -14.32 -7.25
N PHE A 653 40.45 -15.22 -7.15
CA PHE A 653 41.70 -15.12 -7.91
C PHE A 653 41.45 -15.27 -9.41
N LEU A 654 40.67 -16.27 -9.83
CA LEU A 654 40.32 -16.51 -11.24
C LEU A 654 39.53 -15.33 -11.83
N GLU A 655 38.58 -14.77 -11.08
CA GLU A 655 37.82 -13.60 -11.52
C GLU A 655 38.70 -12.35 -11.62
N SER A 656 39.66 -12.19 -10.70
CA SER A 656 40.54 -11.02 -10.69
C SER A 656 41.51 -10.97 -11.88
N HIS A 657 41.85 -12.12 -12.49
CA HIS A 657 42.68 -12.18 -13.70
C HIS A 657 42.03 -11.55 -14.94
N LYS A 658 40.70 -11.30 -14.89
CA LYS A 658 39.99 -10.59 -15.96
C LYS A 658 40.26 -9.08 -15.98
N TYR A 659 40.97 -8.57 -14.97
CA TYR A 659 41.20 -7.14 -14.79
C TYR A 659 42.69 -6.84 -14.69
N MET A 660 43.11 -5.70 -15.26
CA MET A 660 44.53 -5.29 -15.31
C MET A 660 44.95 -4.39 -14.13
N THR A 661 43.99 -3.81 -13.40
CA THR A 661 44.26 -2.88 -12.30
C THR A 661 43.32 -3.13 -11.14
N ARG A 662 43.74 -2.79 -9.91
CA ARG A 662 42.87 -2.88 -8.72
C ARG A 662 41.60 -2.02 -8.87
N GLY A 663 41.69 -0.89 -9.58
CA GLY A 663 40.54 -0.02 -9.87
C GLY A 663 39.53 -0.69 -10.81
N ALA A 664 40.01 -1.27 -11.91
CA ALA A 664 39.18 -2.01 -12.86
C ALA A 664 38.53 -3.25 -12.20
N PHE A 665 39.23 -3.95 -11.32
CA PHE A 665 38.67 -5.07 -10.55
C PHE A 665 37.55 -4.61 -9.61
N LYS A 666 37.72 -3.46 -8.94
CA LYS A 666 36.71 -2.88 -8.06
C LYS A 666 35.45 -2.46 -8.81
N GLU A 667 35.60 -1.86 -9.99
CA GLU A 667 34.48 -1.39 -10.81
C GLU A 667 33.75 -2.55 -11.51
N GLY A 668 34.51 -3.51 -12.05
CA GLY A 668 33.96 -4.66 -12.79
C GLY A 668 33.35 -5.75 -11.91
N CYS A 669 33.93 -6.03 -10.74
CA CYS A 669 33.42 -7.03 -9.81
C CYS A 669 33.61 -6.61 -8.35
N SER A 670 32.87 -5.58 -7.95
CA SER A 670 32.95 -4.94 -6.63
C SER A 670 32.81 -5.92 -5.46
N THR A 671 32.01 -6.97 -5.61
CA THR A 671 31.80 -7.98 -4.56
C THR A 671 33.02 -8.88 -4.36
N ALA A 672 33.65 -9.38 -5.43
CA ALA A 672 34.88 -10.17 -5.35
C ALA A 672 36.05 -9.32 -4.84
N TYR A 673 36.15 -8.06 -5.30
CA TYR A 673 37.14 -7.10 -4.81
C TYR A 673 37.01 -6.86 -3.30
N HIS A 674 35.78 -6.73 -2.78
CA HIS A 674 35.55 -6.51 -1.35
C HIS A 674 35.95 -7.72 -0.51
N VAL A 675 35.69 -8.93 -1.00
CA VAL A 675 36.11 -10.19 -0.36
C VAL A 675 37.64 -10.28 -0.36
N ALA A 676 38.29 -10.01 -1.50
CA ALA A 676 39.75 -9.98 -1.61
C ALA A 676 40.37 -8.95 -0.66
N ARG A 677 39.77 -7.76 -0.54
CA ARG A 677 40.25 -6.71 0.39
C ARG A 677 40.09 -7.13 1.85
N LYS A 678 38.93 -7.68 2.22
CA LYS A 678 38.61 -8.04 3.60
C LYS A 678 39.49 -9.18 4.12
N ASN A 679 39.90 -10.09 3.24
CA ASN A 679 40.77 -11.22 3.57
C ASN A 679 42.26 -10.94 3.30
N GLY A 680 42.66 -9.73 2.90
CA GLY A 680 44.05 -9.38 2.61
C GLY A 680 44.61 -9.90 1.28
N TRP A 681 43.84 -10.65 0.51
CA TRP A 681 44.28 -11.29 -0.75
C TRP A 681 44.66 -10.32 -1.86
N LEU A 682 44.26 -9.05 -1.80
CA LEU A 682 44.60 -8.06 -2.83
C LEU A 682 46.11 -7.87 -2.98
N ASP A 683 46.89 -8.04 -1.91
CA ASP A 683 48.35 -7.88 -1.93
C ASP A 683 49.07 -9.07 -2.55
N GLU A 684 48.42 -10.24 -2.58
CA GLU A 684 48.89 -11.44 -3.28
C GLU A 684 48.57 -11.38 -4.80
N MET A 685 47.62 -10.54 -5.22
CA MET A 685 47.24 -10.36 -6.63
C MET A 685 48.20 -9.41 -7.36
N THR A 686 49.43 -9.86 -7.57
CA THR A 686 50.53 -9.08 -8.15
C THR A 686 50.29 -8.61 -9.58
N TRP A 687 49.40 -9.26 -10.33
CA TRP A 687 48.99 -8.86 -11.69
C TRP A 687 48.08 -7.63 -11.73
N LEU A 688 47.51 -7.20 -10.59
CA LEU A 688 46.67 -6.00 -10.54
C LEU A 688 47.53 -4.76 -10.26
N ASN A 689 47.84 -3.99 -11.30
CA ASN A 689 48.62 -2.77 -11.17
C ASN A 689 47.96 -1.77 -10.20
N LYS A 690 48.75 -1.29 -9.22
CA LYS A 690 48.37 -0.16 -8.35
C LYS A 690 48.47 1.11 -9.18
N LYS A 691 47.35 1.80 -9.42
CA LYS A 691 47.39 3.17 -9.95
C LYS A 691 48.09 4.03 -8.89
N ASN A 692 49.34 4.41 -9.12
CA ASN A 692 49.96 5.49 -8.37
C ASN A 692 49.18 6.76 -8.69
N LYS A 693 48.55 7.35 -7.67
CA LYS A 693 47.95 8.68 -7.80
C LYS A 693 49.09 9.67 -8.02
N LYS A 694 49.16 10.25 -9.22
CA LYS A 694 49.69 11.61 -9.41
C LYS A 694 48.59 12.59 -9.07
#